data_AF-A0A5K1K4Y1-F1
#
_entry.id   AF-A0A5K1K4Y1-F1
#
_cell.length_a   1.000
_cell.length_b   1.000
_cell.length_c   1.000
_cell.angle_alpha   90.00
_cell.angle_beta   90.00
_cell.angle_gamma   90.00
#
_symmetry.space_group_name_H-M   'P 1'
#
loop_
_entity.id
_entity.type
_entity.pdbx_description
1 polymer ?
#
loop_
_entity_poly.entity_id
_entity_poly.type
_entity_poly.pdbx_seq_one_letter_code
_entity_poly.pdbx_strand_id
1 'polypeptide(L)'
;MSLLFKHLRIHQIFGANTDVGKTVLTSALVRASAASGHLVHYLKPVSTGPLSDADDERVLALAGEHSSRVSSKCLFRFDDPVSPHLAARRANESGPVQRVVPTDDAFVNAVASHVRSCAREATAYSHMYVETAGGVHSPTLSGTTQLDSYRPLFFPTVLVGDSRLGGISSTIASYEALLLRGYIVDAILLFRDEYYRNWEYLSSYFAERDIPVMSVPPPPERHSDRSKDALLTESYYQDIVPSTGTSPIFNVVKHLDDCHSRRITELDSMPRRTLDSIWWPFVQHEHVKREADVNIIDSAWGDFFSIYNGHRTPAAPTSSPSSTTPVASRGSSLLEPQLDGSASWWTQALGHAHPSLTLAAASAAGRYGHVMFPEATHLPALELAERLVQHGPGKGWAARAFFSDDGSTGMEVAIKMALRAFSVREAGRLGGPRRKDLGILGLKGSYHGDTIGAMDACEDTGVYTCEWHDAKGYWFDPPTVGIRKGRTVVSLPPAIAAETEDGKTDVDTVSLSWTYDVEERLKSPLADVYRQYIQQTLQKLKDGNGPQIAALVLEPLVMGAGGMILVDPLFQRWSGMPVIFDEVFVGFYRLGLPTTHPLLGTPPDISVHAKILTGGLLPLAATLASDSIYRAFLSEDKVDALLHGHSYTAYPVGCAVA
;
A
#
# COMPACT_ATOMS: atom_id res chain seq x y z
N MET A 1 10.47 2.51 8.88
CA MET A 1 11.50 1.45 8.93
C MET A 1 11.12 0.45 9.99
N SER A 2 10.70 -0.76 9.61
CA SER A 2 10.51 -1.84 10.58
C SER A 2 11.86 -2.41 11.01
N LEU A 3 11.93 -2.93 12.24
CA LEU A 3 13.15 -3.54 12.79
C LEU A 3 12.82 -4.89 13.42
N LEU A 4 13.69 -5.86 13.16
CA LEU A 4 13.64 -7.18 13.76
C LEU A 4 15.07 -7.69 13.94
N PHE A 5 15.39 -8.28 15.09
CA PHE A 5 16.73 -8.78 15.39
C PHE A 5 16.62 -10.18 15.98
N LYS A 6 17.62 -11.05 15.79
CA LYS A 6 17.61 -12.39 16.43
C LYS A 6 17.82 -12.35 17.94
N HIS A 7 18.54 -11.33 18.42
CA HIS A 7 19.03 -11.23 19.80
C HIS A 7 18.45 -10.05 20.58
N LEU A 8 17.57 -9.25 19.98
CA LEU A 8 16.87 -8.16 20.65
C LEU A 8 15.38 -8.28 20.38
N ARG A 9 14.63 -8.67 21.41
CA ARG A 9 13.18 -8.66 21.39
C ARG A 9 12.67 -7.25 21.65
N ILE A 10 11.76 -6.74 20.83
CA ILE A 10 11.22 -5.37 20.96
C ILE A 10 9.71 -5.46 21.07
N HIS A 11 9.16 -4.86 22.12
CA HIS A 11 7.71 -4.70 22.30
C HIS A 11 7.36 -3.24 22.54
N GLN A 12 6.41 -2.75 21.76
CA GLN A 12 5.81 -1.43 21.97
C GLN A 12 4.66 -1.54 22.98
N ILE A 13 4.63 -0.65 23.97
CA ILE A 13 3.59 -0.65 25.01
C ILE A 13 2.61 0.48 24.71
N PHE A 14 1.39 0.11 24.32
CA PHE A 14 0.26 1.03 24.20
C PHE A 14 -0.65 0.95 25.42
N GLY A 15 -1.37 2.03 25.69
CA GLY A 15 -2.43 2.05 26.70
C GLY A 15 -3.78 2.30 26.04
N ALA A 16 -4.83 1.65 26.53
CA ALA A 16 -6.20 1.93 26.11
C ALA A 16 -6.61 3.37 26.44
N ASN A 17 -6.04 3.95 27.50
CA ASN A 17 -6.22 5.35 27.87
C ASN A 17 -5.01 5.87 28.68
N THR A 18 -5.10 7.13 29.13
CA THR A 18 -4.25 7.65 30.20
C THR A 18 -4.63 7.00 31.54
N ASP A 19 -3.65 6.89 32.45
CA ASP A 19 -3.81 6.33 33.81
C ASP A 19 -4.28 4.87 33.91
N VAL A 20 -4.16 4.09 32.84
CA VAL A 20 -4.40 2.63 32.85
C VAL A 20 -3.24 1.84 33.49
N GLY A 21 -2.21 2.52 33.99
CA GLY A 21 -1.06 1.87 34.64
C GLY A 21 0.07 1.44 33.72
N LYS A 22 0.21 2.02 32.52
CA LYS A 22 1.28 1.69 31.55
C LYS A 22 2.64 1.54 32.23
N THR A 23 3.15 2.61 32.83
CA THR A 23 4.50 2.63 33.43
C THR A 23 4.66 1.62 34.57
N VAL A 24 3.60 1.39 35.34
CA VAL A 24 3.62 0.40 36.43
C VAL A 24 3.79 -1.02 35.87
N LEU A 25 3.00 -1.36 34.85
CA LEU A 25 3.02 -2.68 34.20
C LEU A 25 4.27 -2.87 33.33
N THR A 26 4.72 -1.84 32.60
CA THR A 26 6.01 -1.88 31.89
C THR A 26 7.17 -2.09 32.85
N SER A 27 7.17 -1.43 34.01
CA SER A 27 8.21 -1.64 35.04
C SER A 27 8.20 -3.10 35.55
N ALA A 28 7.03 -3.72 35.68
CA ALA A 28 6.93 -5.13 36.07
C ALA A 28 7.54 -6.04 34.99
N LEU A 29 7.25 -5.80 33.71
CA LEU A 29 7.86 -6.53 32.59
C LEU A 29 9.38 -6.35 32.54
N VAL A 30 9.88 -5.12 32.76
CA VAL A 30 11.30 -4.80 32.84
C VAL A 30 11.97 -5.57 33.98
N ARG A 31 11.40 -5.52 35.19
CA ARG A 31 11.91 -6.22 36.36
C ARG A 31 11.92 -7.73 36.15
N ALA A 32 10.83 -8.32 35.63
CA ALA A 32 10.75 -9.75 35.37
C ALA A 32 11.74 -10.21 34.29
N SER A 33 11.95 -9.40 33.25
CA SER A 33 12.97 -9.67 32.22
C SER A 33 14.39 -9.65 32.79
N ALA A 34 14.69 -8.65 33.63
CA ALA A 34 16.00 -8.53 34.27
C ALA A 34 16.24 -9.64 35.31
N ALA A 35 15.22 -10.00 36.09
CA ALA A 35 15.23 -11.13 37.03
C ALA A 35 15.44 -12.47 36.32
N SER A 36 14.93 -12.62 35.09
CA SER A 36 15.15 -13.79 34.24
C SER A 36 16.57 -13.82 33.61
N GLY A 37 17.43 -12.86 33.94
CA GLY A 37 18.83 -12.84 33.52
C GLY A 37 19.10 -12.13 32.20
N HIS A 38 18.12 -11.44 31.61
CA HIS A 38 18.29 -10.67 30.37
C HIS A 38 18.81 -9.26 30.63
N LEU A 39 19.48 -8.68 29.63
CA LEU A 39 19.68 -7.24 29.56
C LEU A 39 18.39 -6.58 29.08
N VAL A 40 18.01 -5.45 29.67
CA VAL A 40 16.74 -4.79 29.37
C VAL A 40 16.97 -3.32 29.00
N HIS A 41 16.36 -2.90 27.90
CA HIS A 41 16.35 -1.52 27.44
C HIS A 41 14.92 -0.96 27.53
N TYR A 42 14.73 0.08 28.34
CA TYR A 42 13.49 0.83 28.38
C TYR A 42 13.64 2.12 27.59
N LEU A 43 12.74 2.33 26.64
CA LEU A 43 12.69 3.55 25.83
C LEU A 43 11.36 4.25 26.08
N LYS A 44 11.42 5.51 26.51
CA LYS A 44 10.30 6.45 26.53
C LYS A 44 10.52 7.48 25.42
N PRO A 45 9.94 7.32 24.22
CA PRO A 45 10.20 8.28 23.14
C PRO A 45 9.77 9.69 23.52
N VAL A 46 8.62 9.86 24.18
CA VAL A 46 8.15 11.17 24.65
C VAL A 46 7.72 11.11 26.11
N SER A 47 8.16 12.08 26.89
CA SER A 47 7.70 12.33 28.26
C SER A 47 7.26 13.79 28.43
N THR A 48 6.17 13.99 29.16
CA THR A 48 5.58 15.29 29.48
C THR A 48 5.33 15.39 30.98
N GLY A 49 5.62 16.54 31.59
CA GLY A 49 5.51 16.74 33.04
C GLY A 49 6.87 16.92 33.73
N PRO A 50 6.88 17.24 35.03
CA PRO A 50 8.09 17.55 35.77
C PRO A 50 9.03 16.34 35.87
N LEU A 51 10.34 16.59 36.02
CA LEU A 51 11.37 15.54 36.16
C LEU A 51 11.08 14.53 37.29
N SER A 52 10.42 14.98 38.36
CA SER A 52 10.01 14.10 39.47
C SER A 52 9.01 13.01 39.06
N ASP A 53 8.34 13.18 37.92
CA ASP A 53 7.38 12.23 37.35
C ASP A 53 7.95 11.52 36.10
N ALA A 54 9.26 11.61 35.84
CA ALA A 54 9.89 11.03 34.67
C ALA A 54 9.84 9.49 34.70
N ASP A 55 9.09 8.91 33.75
CA ASP A 55 8.87 7.47 33.65
C ASP A 55 10.19 6.67 33.52
N ASP A 56 11.19 7.23 32.86
CA ASP A 56 12.49 6.57 32.65
C ASP A 56 13.34 6.45 33.92
N GLU A 57 13.29 7.44 34.81
CA GLU A 57 13.92 7.37 36.13
C GLU A 57 13.16 6.42 37.05
N ARG A 58 11.82 6.45 36.97
CA ARG A 58 10.93 5.58 37.73
C ARG A 58 11.16 4.11 37.39
N VAL A 59 11.20 3.73 36.11
CA VAL A 59 11.42 2.34 35.68
C VAL A 59 12.77 1.80 36.19
N LEU A 60 13.83 2.62 36.14
CA LEU A 60 15.15 2.23 36.63
C LEU A 60 15.14 2.00 38.15
N ALA A 61 14.47 2.87 38.90
CA ALA A 61 14.30 2.71 40.35
C ALA A 61 13.51 1.43 40.71
N LEU A 62 12.46 1.12 39.93
CA LEU A 62 11.58 -0.03 40.15
C LEU A 62 12.15 -1.38 39.70
N ALA A 63 13.29 -1.37 38.99
CA ALA A 63 14.04 -2.58 38.67
C ALA A 63 14.68 -3.24 39.91
N GLY A 64 14.74 -2.54 41.06
CA GLY A 64 15.22 -3.07 42.33
C GLY A 64 16.66 -3.56 42.27
N GLU A 65 16.92 -4.75 42.81
CA GLU A 65 18.23 -5.40 42.82
C GLU A 65 18.78 -5.71 41.42
N HIS A 66 17.93 -5.70 40.39
CA HIS A 66 18.30 -5.99 39.00
C HIS A 66 18.59 -4.75 38.15
N SER A 67 18.59 -3.56 38.75
CA SER A 67 18.86 -2.28 38.06
C SER A 67 20.16 -2.26 37.24
N SER A 68 21.18 -3.02 37.63
CA SER A 68 22.45 -3.17 36.88
C SER A 68 22.30 -3.79 35.48
N ARG A 69 21.18 -4.47 35.20
CA ARG A 69 20.84 -5.07 33.89
C ARG A 69 19.91 -4.21 33.06
N VAL A 70 19.43 -3.09 33.62
CA VAL A 70 18.43 -2.23 32.99
C VAL A 70 19.08 -0.93 32.55
N SER A 71 18.81 -0.54 31.31
CA SER A 71 19.13 0.78 30.78
C SER A 71 17.85 1.48 30.38
N SER A 72 17.80 2.80 30.57
CA SER A 72 16.60 3.60 30.40
C SER A 72 16.93 4.88 29.63
N LYS A 73 16.08 5.27 28.67
CA LYS A 73 16.27 6.49 27.88
C LYS A 73 14.96 7.18 27.57
N CYS A 74 14.92 8.50 27.81
CA CYS A 74 13.93 9.40 27.23
C CYS A 74 14.53 10.15 26.02
N LEU A 75 13.81 10.21 24.90
CA LEU A 75 14.31 10.92 23.69
C LEU A 75 13.87 12.38 23.65
N PHE A 76 12.57 12.64 23.88
CA PHE A 76 12.00 13.98 23.87
C PHE A 76 11.29 14.24 25.19
N ARG A 77 11.64 15.34 25.88
CA ARG A 77 11.13 15.68 27.20
C ARG A 77 10.60 17.11 27.24
N PHE A 78 9.44 17.29 27.88
CA PHE A 78 8.78 18.58 28.06
C PHE A 78 8.25 18.69 29.50
N ASP A 79 8.35 19.86 30.11
CA ASP A 79 8.01 20.06 31.54
C ASP A 79 6.51 20.21 31.81
N ASP A 80 5.74 20.64 30.81
CA ASP A 80 4.29 20.88 30.94
C ASP A 80 3.52 19.54 30.95
N PRO A 81 2.74 19.21 32.00
CA PRO A 81 2.01 17.94 32.12
C PRO A 81 0.72 17.94 31.28
N VAL A 82 0.88 18.10 29.96
CA VAL A 82 -0.19 18.04 28.96
C VAL A 82 0.18 17.08 27.85
N SER A 83 -0.76 16.79 26.94
CA SER A 83 -0.48 15.89 25.80
C SER A 83 0.73 16.36 24.97
N PRO A 84 1.53 15.44 24.38
CA PRO A 84 2.77 15.73 23.67
C PRO A 84 2.72 16.90 22.68
N HIS A 85 1.72 16.96 21.80
CA HIS A 85 1.59 18.04 20.81
C HIS A 85 1.48 19.43 21.45
N LEU A 86 0.74 19.53 22.55
CA LEU A 86 0.51 20.79 23.25
C LEU A 86 1.73 21.20 24.06
N ALA A 87 2.39 20.24 24.71
CA ALA A 87 3.62 20.46 25.44
C ALA A 87 4.73 20.96 24.49
N ALA A 88 4.85 20.34 23.31
CA ALA A 88 5.79 20.77 22.27
C ALA A 88 5.49 22.18 21.75
N ARG A 89 4.21 22.48 21.49
CA ARG A 89 3.77 23.82 21.05
C ARG A 89 4.06 24.89 22.10
N ARG A 90 3.66 24.66 23.36
CA ARG A 90 3.84 25.62 24.45
C ARG A 90 5.31 25.85 24.80
N ALA A 91 6.13 24.80 24.76
CA ALA A 91 7.57 24.91 24.94
C ALA A 91 8.23 25.78 23.84
N ASN A 92 7.67 25.77 22.62
CA ASN A 92 8.11 26.64 21.53
C ASN A 92 7.65 28.10 21.73
N GLU A 93 6.43 28.31 22.23
CA GLU A 93 5.87 29.65 22.49
C GLU A 93 6.50 30.36 23.69
N SER A 94 6.89 29.61 24.72
CA SER A 94 7.33 30.16 26.02
C SER A 94 8.85 30.29 26.16
N GLY A 95 9.64 29.80 25.19
CA GLY A 95 11.10 29.78 25.26
C GLY A 95 11.75 31.04 24.68
N PRO A 96 12.96 31.43 25.15
CA PRO A 96 13.74 32.53 24.55
C PRO A 96 14.28 32.21 23.15
N VAL A 97 14.19 30.95 22.72
CA VAL A 97 14.58 30.44 21.40
C VAL A 97 13.44 29.55 20.90
N GLN A 98 12.93 29.83 19.69
CA GLN A 98 11.95 28.94 19.04
C GLN A 98 12.57 27.56 18.82
N ARG A 99 11.94 26.53 19.39
CA ARG A 99 12.31 25.13 19.18
C ARG A 99 11.47 24.56 18.04
N VAL A 100 12.13 24.02 17.02
CA VAL A 100 11.43 23.29 15.95
C VAL A 100 10.80 22.03 16.55
N VAL A 101 9.48 21.93 16.46
CA VAL A 101 8.74 20.73 16.86
C VAL A 101 9.13 19.60 15.90
N PRO A 102 9.61 18.45 16.40
CA PRO A 102 10.00 17.34 15.53
C PRO A 102 8.85 16.87 14.64
N THR A 103 9.15 16.61 13.36
CA THR A 103 8.23 15.93 12.45
C THR A 103 8.07 14.46 12.83
N ASP A 104 7.04 13.79 12.30
CA ASP A 104 6.87 12.34 12.51
C ASP A 104 8.07 11.53 12.00
N ASP A 105 8.67 11.92 10.87
CA ASP A 105 9.88 11.26 10.36
C ASP A 105 11.07 11.45 11.28
N ALA A 106 11.29 12.66 11.80
CA ALA A 106 12.36 12.92 12.75
C ALA A 106 12.17 12.12 14.04
N PHE A 107 10.92 12.04 14.51
CA PHE A 107 10.52 11.26 15.68
C PHE A 107 10.79 9.76 15.48
N VAL A 108 10.29 9.18 14.40
CA VAL A 108 10.46 7.76 14.05
C VAL A 108 11.93 7.42 13.85
N ASN A 109 12.69 8.28 13.16
CA ASN A 109 14.11 8.06 12.92
C ASN A 109 14.92 8.10 14.22
N ALA A 110 14.56 8.96 15.17
CA ALA A 110 15.20 8.99 16.49
C ALA A 110 14.96 7.69 17.26
N VAL A 111 13.72 7.19 17.26
CA VAL A 111 13.37 5.89 17.87
C VAL A 111 14.15 4.77 17.19
N ALA A 112 14.06 4.64 15.86
CA ALA A 112 14.75 3.59 15.11
C ALA A 112 16.28 3.61 15.30
N SER A 113 16.88 4.79 15.36
CA SER A 113 18.32 4.95 15.57
C SER A 113 18.74 4.49 16.96
N HIS A 114 17.96 4.82 17.99
CA HIS A 114 18.23 4.35 19.35
C HIS A 114 18.12 2.83 19.45
N VAL A 115 17.04 2.23 18.90
CA VAL A 115 16.86 0.77 18.86
C VAL A 115 18.05 0.08 18.19
N ARG A 116 18.52 0.61 17.05
CA ARG A 116 19.70 0.08 16.34
C ARG A 116 20.98 0.19 17.16
N SER A 117 21.17 1.27 17.91
CA SER A 117 22.33 1.41 18.80
C SER A 117 22.31 0.31 19.86
N CYS A 118 21.18 0.14 20.55
CA CYS A 118 21.02 -0.92 21.56
C CYS A 118 21.24 -2.31 20.96
N ALA A 119 20.69 -2.59 19.77
CA ALA A 119 20.89 -3.87 19.09
C ALA A 119 22.36 -4.13 18.74
N ARG A 120 23.13 -3.10 18.36
CA ARG A 120 24.56 -3.22 18.05
C ARG A 120 25.43 -3.41 19.30
N GLU A 121 25.04 -2.78 20.40
CA GLU A 121 25.77 -2.83 21.67
C GLU A 121 25.41 -4.08 22.50
N ALA A 122 24.28 -4.72 22.23
CA ALA A 122 23.84 -5.92 22.93
C ALA A 122 24.84 -7.08 22.77
N THR A 123 25.39 -7.54 23.90
CA THR A 123 26.36 -8.65 23.96
C THR A 123 25.72 -10.01 24.20
N ALA A 124 24.42 -10.03 24.54
CA ALA A 124 23.61 -11.20 24.83
C ALA A 124 22.17 -11.00 24.32
N TYR A 125 21.30 -12.00 24.52
CA TYR A 125 19.87 -11.85 24.26
C TYR A 125 19.27 -10.81 25.21
N SER A 126 18.62 -9.80 24.64
CA SER A 126 18.12 -8.62 25.34
C SER A 126 16.65 -8.35 25.05
N HIS A 127 15.96 -7.71 25.98
CA HIS A 127 14.58 -7.25 25.82
C HIS A 127 14.55 -5.73 25.70
N MET A 128 13.65 -5.21 24.89
CA MET A 128 13.37 -3.78 24.79
C MET A 128 11.88 -3.51 24.88
N TYR A 129 11.52 -2.52 25.71
CA TYR A 129 10.16 -2.02 25.85
C TYR A 129 10.13 -0.55 25.43
N VAL A 130 9.30 -0.24 24.42
CA VAL A 130 9.10 1.11 23.90
C VAL A 130 7.74 1.61 24.36
N GLU A 131 7.71 2.42 25.41
CA GLU A 131 6.46 2.88 26.03
C GLU A 131 5.94 4.15 25.36
N THR A 132 4.67 4.13 24.91
CA THR A 132 4.01 5.30 24.32
C THR A 132 3.48 6.27 25.38
N ALA A 133 3.02 7.46 24.95
CA ALA A 133 2.51 8.50 25.83
C ALA A 133 0.98 8.63 25.70
N GLY A 134 0.23 8.52 26.80
CA GLY A 134 -1.25 8.57 26.74
C GLY A 134 -1.90 7.31 26.16
N GLY A 135 -3.02 7.46 25.46
CA GLY A 135 -3.77 6.38 24.81
C GLY A 135 -3.36 6.14 23.34
N VAL A 136 -3.90 5.11 22.70
CA VAL A 136 -3.56 4.74 21.31
C VAL A 136 -3.67 5.91 20.31
N HIS A 137 -4.73 6.72 20.41
CA HIS A 137 -4.95 7.89 19.54
C HIS A 137 -4.45 9.21 20.13
N SER A 138 -3.75 9.20 21.26
CA SER A 138 -3.12 10.42 21.76
C SER A 138 -2.15 10.97 20.69
N PRO A 139 -2.11 12.29 20.49
CA PRO A 139 -1.27 12.89 19.46
C PRO A 139 0.21 12.86 19.86
N THR A 140 1.10 12.64 18.89
CA THR A 140 2.55 12.79 19.02
C THR A 140 2.96 14.27 19.07
N LEU A 141 4.25 14.55 18.93
CA LEU A 141 4.80 15.91 18.92
C LEU A 141 4.25 16.75 17.76
N SER A 142 4.07 16.15 16.57
CA SER A 142 3.56 16.82 15.36
C SER A 142 2.05 17.05 15.37
N GLY A 143 1.31 16.33 16.23
CA GLY A 143 -0.15 16.30 16.26
C GLY A 143 -0.78 15.08 15.58
N THR A 144 0.00 14.28 14.84
CA THR A 144 -0.46 13.00 14.27
C THR A 144 -0.79 12.00 15.38
N THR A 145 -1.75 11.10 15.16
CA THR A 145 -2.07 10.07 16.17
C THR A 145 -0.89 9.12 16.34
N GLN A 146 -0.63 8.66 17.56
CA GLN A 146 0.47 7.72 17.80
C GLN A 146 0.39 6.46 16.95
N LEU A 147 -0.81 5.90 16.71
CA LEU A 147 -0.98 4.74 15.84
C LEU A 147 -0.40 4.97 14.44
N ASP A 148 -0.60 6.16 13.88
CA ASP A 148 -0.12 6.45 12.52
C ASP A 148 1.37 6.83 12.53
N SER A 149 1.82 7.62 13.51
CA SER A 149 3.23 8.03 13.64
C SER A 149 4.17 6.86 13.91
N TYR A 150 3.78 5.88 14.73
CA TYR A 150 4.62 4.71 15.03
C TYR A 150 4.52 3.61 13.96
N ARG A 151 3.56 3.68 13.04
CA ARG A 151 3.31 2.63 12.03
C ARG A 151 4.54 2.28 11.18
N PRO A 152 5.42 3.21 10.79
CA PRO A 152 6.63 2.85 10.06
C PRO A 152 7.58 1.91 10.82
N LEU A 153 7.53 1.87 12.16
CA LEU A 153 8.38 1.02 13.01
C LEU A 153 7.84 -0.41 13.13
N PHE A 154 6.51 -0.55 13.11
CA PHE A 154 5.81 -1.85 13.06
C PHE A 154 6.32 -2.87 14.11
N PHE A 155 6.47 -2.40 15.35
CA PHE A 155 6.87 -3.27 16.47
C PHE A 155 5.66 -4.08 16.96
N PRO A 156 5.86 -5.36 17.33
CA PRO A 156 4.86 -6.11 18.09
C PRO A 156 4.47 -5.36 19.37
N THR A 157 3.20 -5.47 19.75
CA THR A 157 2.57 -4.59 20.74
C THR A 157 2.05 -5.37 21.94
N VAL A 158 2.23 -4.79 23.13
CA VAL A 158 1.46 -5.13 24.32
C VAL A 158 0.49 -3.99 24.59
N LEU A 159 -0.80 -4.32 24.75
CA LEU A 159 -1.83 -3.33 25.07
C LEU A 159 -2.16 -3.38 26.56
N VAL A 160 -2.03 -2.24 27.22
CA VAL A 160 -2.47 -2.05 28.61
C VAL A 160 -3.93 -1.64 28.61
N GLY A 161 -4.81 -2.56 29.01
CA GLY A 161 -6.25 -2.37 29.13
C GLY A 161 -6.66 -1.56 30.37
N ASP A 162 -7.92 -1.14 30.39
CA ASP A 162 -8.48 -0.34 31.49
C ASP A 162 -9.31 -1.22 32.44
N SER A 163 -8.95 -1.23 33.72
CA SER A 163 -9.62 -2.02 34.76
C SER A 163 -10.86 -1.35 35.35
N ARG A 164 -11.11 -0.08 35.02
CA ARG A 164 -12.22 0.73 35.58
C ARG A 164 -13.53 0.49 34.83
N LEU A 165 -14.62 1.09 35.33
CA LEU A 165 -15.91 1.11 34.62
C LEU A 165 -15.76 1.65 33.19
N GLY A 166 -16.36 0.96 32.22
CA GLY A 166 -16.21 1.26 30.79
C GLY A 166 -14.92 0.73 30.16
N GLY A 167 -14.02 0.16 30.97
CA GLY A 167 -12.69 -0.28 30.54
C GLY A 167 -12.67 -1.46 29.57
N ILE A 168 -13.70 -2.31 29.59
CA ILE A 168 -13.89 -3.37 28.58
C ILE A 168 -13.99 -2.76 27.19
N SER A 169 -14.87 -1.78 27.03
CA SER A 169 -15.13 -1.13 25.74
C SER A 169 -13.91 -0.34 25.25
N SER A 170 -13.26 0.43 26.13
CA SER A 170 -12.07 1.21 25.75
C SER A 170 -10.88 0.32 25.37
N THR A 171 -10.71 -0.83 26.02
CA THR A 171 -9.68 -1.81 25.68
C THR A 171 -9.95 -2.44 24.31
N ILE A 172 -11.18 -2.89 24.04
CA ILE A 172 -11.54 -3.49 22.75
C ILE A 172 -11.43 -2.47 21.62
N ALA A 173 -11.93 -1.25 21.80
CA ALA A 173 -11.85 -0.20 20.78
C ALA A 173 -10.38 0.17 20.46
N SER A 174 -9.51 0.18 21.47
CA SER A 174 -8.08 0.43 21.30
C SER A 174 -7.38 -0.71 20.55
N TYR A 175 -7.77 -1.96 20.83
CA TYR A 175 -7.31 -3.13 20.09
C TYR A 175 -7.75 -3.10 18.62
N GLU A 176 -9.01 -2.81 18.34
CA GLU A 176 -9.52 -2.69 16.96
C GLU A 176 -8.82 -1.57 16.19
N ALA A 177 -8.53 -0.44 16.85
CA ALA A 177 -7.76 0.64 16.25
C ALA A 177 -6.32 0.21 15.86
N LEU A 178 -5.65 -0.57 16.71
CA LEU A 178 -4.35 -1.18 16.42
C LEU A 178 -4.43 -2.14 15.22
N LEU A 179 -5.44 -3.02 15.20
CA LEU A 179 -5.67 -3.96 14.10
C LEU A 179 -5.90 -3.26 12.76
N LEU A 180 -6.67 -2.16 12.75
CA LEU A 180 -6.94 -1.37 11.53
C LEU A 180 -5.67 -0.70 10.95
N ARG A 181 -4.59 -0.60 11.73
CA ARG A 181 -3.26 -0.16 11.26
C ARG A 181 -2.32 -1.34 10.99
N GLY A 182 -2.77 -2.57 11.18
CA GLY A 182 -2.02 -3.80 10.96
C GLY A 182 -1.09 -4.21 12.10
N TYR A 183 -1.14 -3.55 13.27
CA TYR A 183 -0.27 -3.91 14.40
C TYR A 183 -0.53 -5.35 14.88
N ILE A 184 0.54 -6.02 15.28
CA ILE A 184 0.50 -7.33 15.96
C ILE A 184 0.38 -7.09 17.46
N VAL A 185 -0.71 -7.55 18.09
CA VAL A 185 -0.91 -7.44 19.54
C VAL A 185 -0.63 -8.80 20.18
N ASP A 186 0.48 -8.91 20.89
CA ASP A 186 0.95 -10.17 21.46
C ASP A 186 0.34 -10.49 22.82
N ALA A 187 -0.07 -9.48 23.59
CA ALA A 187 -0.66 -9.65 24.92
C ALA A 187 -1.48 -8.43 25.37
N ILE A 188 -2.44 -8.67 26.26
CA ILE A 188 -3.17 -7.64 26.99
C ILE A 188 -2.79 -7.68 28.47
N LEU A 189 -2.43 -6.54 29.05
CA LEU A 189 -2.15 -6.40 30.48
C LEU A 189 -3.15 -5.45 31.13
N LEU A 190 -3.59 -5.74 32.35
CA LEU A 190 -4.44 -4.82 33.12
C LEU A 190 -4.36 -5.08 34.62
N PHE A 191 -4.87 -4.16 35.42
CA PHE A 191 -5.04 -4.40 36.85
C PHE A 191 -6.28 -5.24 37.14
N ARG A 192 -6.19 -6.03 38.22
CA ARG A 192 -7.24 -6.88 38.76
C ARG A 192 -8.07 -6.10 39.78
N ASP A 193 -9.14 -5.49 39.30
CA ASP A 193 -10.17 -4.80 40.11
C ASP A 193 -11.32 -5.74 40.54
N GLU A 194 -11.29 -6.27 41.77
CA GLU A 194 -12.29 -7.22 42.28
C GLU A 194 -13.76 -6.77 42.19
N TYR A 195 -14.00 -5.46 42.06
CA TYR A 195 -15.35 -4.93 41.88
C TYR A 195 -15.80 -5.02 40.42
N TYR A 196 -15.03 -4.51 39.46
CA TYR A 196 -15.43 -4.47 38.04
C TYR A 196 -15.18 -5.78 37.28
N ARG A 197 -14.17 -6.55 37.66
CA ARG A 197 -13.89 -7.87 37.07
C ARG A 197 -13.68 -7.88 35.54
N ASN A 198 -13.21 -6.76 34.98
CA ASN A 198 -13.00 -6.60 33.53
C ASN A 198 -12.10 -7.69 32.93
N TRP A 199 -11.08 -8.17 33.65
CA TRP A 199 -10.15 -9.20 33.13
C TRP A 199 -10.87 -10.51 32.83
N GLU A 200 -11.95 -10.86 33.51
CA GLU A 200 -12.65 -12.12 33.27
C GLU A 200 -13.32 -12.14 31.91
N TYR A 201 -14.02 -11.04 31.59
CA TYR A 201 -14.63 -10.84 30.29
C TYR A 201 -13.56 -10.76 29.20
N LEU A 202 -12.54 -9.89 29.40
CA LEU A 202 -11.50 -9.68 28.40
C LEU A 202 -10.69 -10.95 28.14
N SER A 203 -10.42 -11.77 29.16
CA SER A 203 -9.71 -13.05 28.99
C SER A 203 -10.43 -13.98 28.03
N SER A 204 -11.75 -14.10 28.18
CA SER A 204 -12.56 -14.93 27.28
C SER A 204 -12.61 -14.34 25.87
N TYR A 205 -12.81 -13.01 25.78
CA TYR A 205 -12.88 -12.29 24.50
C TYR A 205 -11.59 -12.43 23.67
N PHE A 206 -10.43 -12.29 24.30
CA PHE A 206 -9.14 -12.34 23.61
C PHE A 206 -8.60 -13.76 23.42
N ALA A 207 -9.06 -14.74 24.19
CA ALA A 207 -8.72 -16.16 23.97
C ALA A 207 -9.18 -16.65 22.59
N GLU A 208 -10.34 -16.22 22.10
CA GLU A 208 -10.83 -16.51 20.73
C GLU A 208 -9.93 -15.96 19.61
N ARG A 209 -9.01 -15.04 19.96
CA ARG A 209 -8.10 -14.36 19.05
C ARG A 209 -6.64 -14.79 19.29
N ASP A 210 -6.42 -15.83 20.11
CA ASP A 210 -5.11 -16.32 20.53
C ASP A 210 -4.23 -15.26 21.22
N ILE A 211 -4.85 -14.28 21.91
CA ILE A 211 -4.15 -13.23 22.65
C ILE A 211 -4.35 -13.44 24.16
N PRO A 212 -3.28 -13.70 24.93
CA PRO A 212 -3.41 -13.85 26.37
C PRO A 212 -3.72 -12.51 27.05
N VAL A 213 -4.63 -12.58 28.03
CA VAL A 213 -4.92 -11.49 28.95
C VAL A 213 -4.34 -11.85 30.31
N MET A 214 -3.53 -10.95 30.84
CA MET A 214 -2.85 -11.16 32.12
C MET A 214 -3.15 -10.00 33.05
N SER A 215 -3.66 -10.34 34.23
CA SER A 215 -4.04 -9.35 35.25
C SER A 215 -3.20 -9.49 36.51
N VAL A 216 -2.81 -8.36 37.10
CA VAL A 216 -2.13 -8.31 38.41
C VAL A 216 -2.90 -7.40 39.38
N PRO A 217 -2.80 -7.59 40.70
CA PRO A 217 -3.39 -6.66 41.66
C PRO A 217 -2.97 -5.20 41.38
N PRO A 218 -3.81 -4.18 41.65
CA PRO A 218 -3.40 -2.79 41.52
C PRO A 218 -2.32 -2.43 42.56
N PRO A 219 -1.45 -1.44 42.28
CA PRO A 219 -0.50 -0.95 43.27
C PRO A 219 -1.24 -0.32 44.47
N PRO A 220 -0.63 -0.32 45.67
CA PRO A 220 -1.20 0.35 46.83
C PRO A 220 -1.35 1.86 46.59
N GLU A 221 -2.25 2.50 47.34
CA GLU A 221 -2.39 3.96 47.31
C GLU A 221 -1.07 4.64 47.72
N ARG A 222 -0.75 5.76 47.06
CA ARG A 222 0.49 6.50 47.33
C ARG A 222 0.49 7.02 48.76
N HIS A 223 1.55 6.73 49.50
CA HIS A 223 1.72 7.19 50.88
C HIS A 223 2.36 8.58 50.91
N SER A 224 1.94 9.45 51.83
CA SER A 224 2.43 10.84 51.94
C SER A 224 3.91 10.95 52.33
N ASP A 225 4.39 10.01 53.15
CA ASP A 225 5.81 9.80 53.43
C ASP A 225 6.50 9.03 52.29
N ARG A 226 7.47 9.66 51.63
CA ARG A 226 8.23 9.11 50.50
C ARG A 226 8.99 7.83 50.83
N SER A 227 9.52 7.68 52.04
CA SER A 227 10.30 6.49 52.41
C SER A 227 9.38 5.29 52.59
N LYS A 228 8.20 5.51 53.20
CA LYS A 228 7.18 4.47 53.33
C LYS A 228 6.55 4.11 52.00
N ASP A 229 6.31 5.10 51.13
CA ASP A 229 5.82 4.89 49.77
C ASP A 229 6.78 4.03 48.93
N ALA A 230 8.09 4.30 49.03
CA ALA A 230 9.12 3.50 48.36
C ALA A 230 9.14 2.05 48.87
N LEU A 231 9.00 1.82 50.18
CA LEU A 231 8.93 0.47 50.77
C LEU A 231 7.68 -0.29 50.33
N LEU A 232 6.52 0.37 50.34
CA LEU A 232 5.25 -0.22 49.87
C LEU A 232 5.31 -0.57 48.38
N THR A 233 5.89 0.32 47.58
CA THR A 233 6.07 0.11 46.14
C THR A 233 7.02 -1.06 45.88
N GLU A 234 8.15 -1.15 46.58
CA GLU A 234 9.08 -2.28 46.45
C GLU A 234 8.43 -3.60 46.88
N SER A 235 7.69 -3.62 47.99
CA SER A 235 6.92 -4.79 48.43
C SER A 235 5.92 -5.24 47.36
N TYR A 236 5.18 -4.31 46.76
CA TYR A 236 4.25 -4.61 45.68
C TYR A 236 4.94 -5.27 44.48
N TYR A 237 6.09 -4.73 44.03
CA TYR A 237 6.83 -5.33 42.92
C TYR A 237 7.45 -6.69 43.27
N GLN A 238 7.84 -6.93 44.52
CA GLN A 238 8.26 -8.25 44.98
C GLN A 238 7.11 -9.25 44.96
N ASP A 239 5.87 -8.82 45.25
CA ASP A 239 4.70 -9.70 45.22
C ASP A 239 4.34 -10.11 43.78
N ILE A 240 4.33 -9.16 42.84
CA ILE A 240 3.97 -9.43 41.44
C ILE A 240 5.14 -9.96 40.59
N VAL A 241 6.38 -9.73 41.02
CA VAL A 241 7.63 -10.21 40.40
C VAL A 241 8.59 -10.67 41.50
N PRO A 242 8.36 -11.86 42.09
CA PRO A 242 9.19 -12.37 43.16
C PRO A 242 10.59 -12.74 42.68
N SER A 243 11.61 -12.53 43.52
CA SER A 243 13.01 -12.89 43.21
C SER A 243 13.22 -14.40 43.01
N THR A 244 12.31 -15.23 43.52
CA THR A 244 12.30 -16.69 43.32
C THR A 244 10.88 -17.17 43.03
N GLY A 245 10.69 -18.03 42.04
CA GLY A 245 9.38 -18.59 41.66
C GLY A 245 8.88 -18.10 40.30
N THR A 246 7.58 -18.31 40.04
CA THR A 246 6.90 -17.86 38.80
C THR A 246 5.73 -16.96 39.17
N SER A 247 5.42 -15.99 38.31
CA SER A 247 4.28 -15.08 38.46
C SER A 247 3.60 -14.87 37.11
N PRO A 248 2.37 -14.33 37.07
CA PRO A 248 1.72 -13.97 35.80
C PRO A 248 2.59 -13.10 34.88
N ILE A 249 3.42 -12.21 35.45
CA ILE A 249 4.32 -11.36 34.67
C ILE A 249 5.46 -12.16 34.03
N PHE A 250 6.06 -13.13 34.73
CA PHE A 250 7.05 -14.03 34.14
C PHE A 250 6.45 -14.85 32.98
N ASN A 251 5.19 -15.28 33.10
CA ASN A 251 4.49 -15.99 32.03
C ASN A 251 4.29 -15.09 30.80
N VAL A 252 3.97 -13.81 31.00
CA VAL A 252 3.92 -12.82 29.89
C VAL A 252 5.27 -12.70 29.23
N VAL A 253 6.35 -12.49 30.00
CA VAL A 253 7.70 -12.32 29.43
C VAL A 253 8.07 -13.53 28.58
N LYS A 254 7.83 -14.76 29.07
CA LYS A 254 8.07 -15.98 28.30
C LYS A 254 7.20 -16.05 27.03
N HIS A 255 5.92 -15.73 27.11
CA HIS A 255 5.03 -15.69 25.94
C HIS A 255 5.52 -14.71 24.88
N LEU A 256 6.01 -13.53 25.29
CA LEU A 256 6.57 -12.55 24.39
C LEU A 256 7.86 -13.06 23.70
N ASP A 257 8.71 -13.83 24.41
CA ASP A 257 9.86 -14.51 23.81
C ASP A 257 9.41 -15.54 22.76
N ASP A 258 8.41 -16.35 23.11
CA ASP A 258 7.84 -17.35 22.22
C ASP A 258 7.22 -16.70 20.96
N CYS A 259 6.51 -15.57 21.09
CA CYS A 259 6.02 -14.78 19.95
C CYS A 259 7.16 -14.31 19.04
N HIS A 260 8.23 -13.77 19.63
CA HIS A 260 9.37 -13.27 18.88
C HIS A 260 10.10 -14.38 18.12
N SER A 261 10.39 -15.50 18.78
CA SER A 261 10.98 -16.67 18.15
C SER A 261 10.08 -17.23 17.05
N ARG A 262 8.77 -17.37 17.29
CA ARG A 262 7.81 -17.83 16.27
C ARG A 262 7.78 -16.93 15.04
N ARG A 263 7.80 -15.60 15.21
CA ARG A 263 7.82 -14.65 14.08
C ARG A 263 9.05 -14.86 13.20
N ILE A 264 10.23 -15.03 13.80
CA ILE A 264 11.47 -15.28 13.04
C ILE A 264 11.41 -16.64 12.34
N THR A 265 10.98 -17.70 13.04
CA THR A 265 10.84 -19.03 12.44
C THR A 265 9.86 -19.05 11.27
N GLU A 266 8.72 -18.35 11.39
CA GLU A 266 7.75 -18.24 10.30
C GLU A 266 8.40 -17.58 9.08
N LEU A 267 9.04 -16.41 9.24
CA LEU A 267 9.74 -15.69 8.18
C LEU A 267 10.88 -16.49 7.55
N ASP A 268 11.68 -17.20 8.35
CA ASP A 268 12.74 -18.09 7.87
C ASP A 268 12.19 -19.26 7.02
N SER A 269 10.97 -19.74 7.31
CA SER A 269 10.35 -20.86 6.60
C SER A 269 9.62 -20.47 5.31
N MET A 270 9.26 -19.19 5.15
CA MET A 270 8.47 -18.71 4.02
C MET A 270 9.08 -19.01 2.65
N PRO A 271 10.39 -18.82 2.40
CA PRO A 271 10.98 -19.04 1.07
C PRO A 271 10.74 -20.45 0.55
N ARG A 272 10.98 -21.47 1.38
CA ARG A 272 10.79 -22.87 1.00
C ARG A 272 9.34 -23.17 0.71
N ARG A 273 8.46 -22.79 1.64
CA ARG A 273 7.00 -22.97 1.48
C ARG A 273 6.48 -22.28 0.23
N THR A 274 7.04 -21.12 -0.11
CA THR A 274 6.68 -20.37 -1.31
C THR A 274 7.05 -21.14 -2.58
N LEU A 275 8.30 -21.62 -2.68
CA LEU A 275 8.74 -22.43 -3.82
C LEU A 275 7.94 -23.72 -3.97
N ASP A 276 7.50 -24.30 -2.84
CA ASP A 276 6.73 -25.54 -2.84
C ASP A 276 5.24 -25.34 -3.18
N SER A 277 4.70 -24.13 -2.99
CA SER A 277 3.24 -23.90 -3.00
C SER A 277 2.73 -22.84 -3.97
N ILE A 278 3.59 -21.91 -4.43
CA ILE A 278 3.15 -20.74 -5.20
C ILE A 278 3.53 -20.87 -6.67
N TRP A 279 2.54 -20.69 -7.55
CA TRP A 279 2.75 -20.45 -8.97
C TRP A 279 2.66 -18.95 -9.27
N TRP A 280 3.81 -18.27 -9.36
CA TRP A 280 3.83 -16.84 -9.68
C TRP A 280 3.41 -16.54 -11.13
N PRO A 281 2.64 -15.47 -11.36
CA PRO A 281 2.41 -14.94 -12.70
C PRO A 281 3.70 -14.31 -13.25
N PHE A 282 3.92 -14.41 -14.56
CA PHE A 282 5.07 -13.80 -15.26
C PHE A 282 6.48 -14.21 -14.77
N VAL A 283 6.61 -15.33 -14.06
CA VAL A 283 7.92 -15.85 -13.61
C VAL A 283 8.18 -17.20 -14.25
N GLN A 284 9.34 -17.33 -14.91
CA GLN A 284 9.87 -18.62 -15.32
C GLN A 284 10.52 -19.30 -14.11
N HIS A 285 9.84 -20.27 -13.50
CA HIS A 285 10.28 -20.92 -12.26
C HIS A 285 11.59 -21.70 -12.40
N GLU A 286 11.99 -22.08 -13.62
CA GLU A 286 13.31 -22.67 -13.85
C GLU A 286 14.46 -21.72 -13.48
N HIS A 287 14.20 -20.41 -13.39
CA HIS A 287 15.17 -19.40 -12.98
C HIS A 287 15.10 -19.05 -11.48
N VAL A 288 14.08 -19.50 -10.76
CA VAL A 288 13.83 -19.17 -9.34
C VAL A 288 13.66 -20.47 -8.56
N LYS A 289 14.79 -21.06 -8.13
CA LYS A 289 14.82 -22.40 -7.51
C LYS A 289 15.32 -22.41 -6.08
N ARG A 290 16.04 -21.37 -5.66
CA ARG A 290 16.68 -21.32 -4.35
C ARG A 290 15.87 -20.40 -3.44
N GLU A 291 15.86 -20.71 -2.15
CA GLU A 291 15.22 -19.87 -1.14
C GLU A 291 15.74 -18.43 -1.17
N ALA A 292 17.03 -18.23 -1.46
CA ALA A 292 17.64 -16.90 -1.60
C ALA A 292 17.04 -16.05 -2.74
N ASP A 293 16.49 -16.70 -3.77
CA ASP A 293 15.86 -16.04 -4.92
C ASP A 293 14.48 -15.45 -4.55
N VAL A 294 13.89 -15.90 -3.43
CA VAL A 294 12.58 -15.42 -2.96
C VAL A 294 12.73 -14.16 -2.11
N ASN A 295 12.02 -13.09 -2.49
CA ASN A 295 11.85 -11.88 -1.67
C ASN A 295 10.73 -12.11 -0.65
N ILE A 296 11.00 -11.92 0.64
CA ILE A 296 9.99 -12.02 1.71
C ILE A 296 9.60 -10.62 2.16
N ILE A 297 8.38 -10.20 1.85
CA ILE A 297 7.80 -8.93 2.29
C ILE A 297 7.06 -9.18 3.61
N ASP A 298 7.57 -8.66 4.73
CA ASP A 298 6.91 -8.78 6.05
C ASP A 298 5.76 -7.78 6.19
N SER A 299 5.97 -6.56 5.70
CA SER A 299 5.00 -5.47 5.77
C SER A 299 5.36 -4.37 4.77
N ALA A 300 4.46 -3.40 4.57
CA ALA A 300 4.71 -2.22 3.74
C ALA A 300 4.09 -0.97 4.39
N TRP A 301 4.66 0.20 4.11
CA TRP A 301 4.16 1.51 4.56
C TRP A 301 4.73 2.64 3.69
N GLY A 302 3.87 3.55 3.24
CA GLY A 302 4.28 4.62 2.33
C GLY A 302 4.87 4.01 1.05
N ASP A 303 6.02 4.48 0.60
CA ASP A 303 6.63 3.96 -0.64
C ASP A 303 7.54 2.74 -0.42
N PHE A 304 7.57 2.16 0.78
CA PHE A 304 8.58 1.15 1.16
C PHE A 304 7.96 -0.18 1.58
N PHE A 305 8.53 -1.27 1.05
CA PHE A 305 8.44 -2.59 1.64
C PHE A 305 9.38 -2.72 2.83
N SER A 306 9.04 -3.60 3.76
CA SER A 306 9.91 -4.14 4.79
C SER A 306 10.29 -5.57 4.40
N ILE A 307 11.49 -5.75 3.87
CA ILE A 307 11.96 -7.04 3.34
C ILE A 307 12.74 -7.80 4.40
N TYR A 308 12.38 -9.06 4.62
CA TYR A 308 13.14 -10.00 5.42
C TYR A 308 14.30 -10.59 4.63
N ASN A 309 15.51 -10.51 5.20
CA ASN A 309 16.75 -10.98 4.59
C ASN A 309 17.46 -12.06 5.43
N GLY A 310 16.82 -12.60 6.48
CA GLY A 310 17.46 -13.58 7.35
C GLY A 310 17.88 -14.88 6.65
N HIS A 311 17.11 -15.31 5.65
CA HIS A 311 17.40 -16.49 4.81
C HIS A 311 18.49 -16.26 3.74
N ARG A 312 18.76 -15.00 3.40
CA ARG A 312 19.78 -14.62 2.40
C ARG A 312 21.19 -14.54 2.97
N THR A 313 21.30 -14.61 4.29
CA THR A 313 22.59 -14.61 4.95
C THR A 313 23.16 -16.03 4.87
N PRO A 314 24.33 -16.26 4.25
CA PRO A 314 24.87 -17.60 4.15
C PRO A 314 25.15 -18.17 5.55
N ALA A 315 24.77 -19.43 5.77
CA ALA A 315 25.32 -20.22 6.86
C ALA A 315 26.86 -20.17 6.74
N ALA A 316 27.55 -19.93 7.85
CA ALA A 316 29.01 -19.78 7.88
C ALA A 316 29.68 -20.92 7.08
N PRO A 317 30.63 -20.62 6.17
CA PRO A 317 31.32 -21.67 5.44
C PRO A 317 32.14 -22.50 6.43
N THR A 318 31.89 -23.80 6.46
CA THR A 318 32.87 -24.76 6.96
C THR A 318 34.12 -24.66 6.08
N SER A 319 35.24 -24.30 6.70
CA SER A 319 36.62 -24.34 6.20
C SER A 319 37.00 -23.48 4.97
N SER A 320 37.59 -22.31 5.22
CA SER A 320 38.94 -21.86 4.78
C SER A 320 39.03 -20.31 4.74
N PRO A 321 40.16 -19.69 5.15
CA PRO A 321 40.22 -18.24 5.32
C PRO A 321 40.88 -17.57 4.10
N SER A 322 40.08 -17.11 3.14
CA SER A 322 40.49 -16.00 2.27
C SER A 322 39.31 -15.39 1.51
N SER A 323 39.37 -14.07 1.35
CA SER A 323 38.44 -13.17 0.66
C SER A 323 37.22 -12.69 1.45
N THR A 324 37.14 -11.37 1.52
CA THR A 324 36.17 -10.52 2.20
C THR A 324 34.74 -10.77 1.75
N THR A 325 33.99 -11.53 2.55
CA THR A 325 32.52 -11.57 2.54
C THR A 325 32.02 -10.94 3.84
N PRO A 326 30.96 -10.10 3.82
CA PRO A 326 30.46 -9.48 5.02
C PRO A 326 29.79 -10.55 5.88
N VAL A 327 30.44 -10.92 6.99
CA VAL A 327 29.81 -11.58 8.12
C VAL A 327 28.62 -10.70 8.53
N ALA A 328 27.39 -11.21 8.48
CA ALA A 328 26.23 -10.47 8.97
C ALA A 328 26.53 -10.02 10.40
N SER A 329 26.61 -8.70 10.59
CA SER A 329 27.00 -8.13 11.86
C SER A 329 25.98 -8.55 12.91
N ARG A 330 26.45 -8.93 14.10
CA ARG A 330 25.63 -9.27 15.28
C ARG A 330 24.65 -8.15 15.72
N GLY A 331 24.50 -7.06 14.96
CA GLY A 331 23.62 -5.91 15.24
C GLY A 331 22.85 -5.37 14.03
N SER A 332 22.80 -6.08 12.90
CA SER A 332 21.96 -5.69 11.75
C SER A 332 20.53 -6.21 11.90
N SER A 333 19.55 -5.40 11.51
CA SER A 333 18.15 -5.81 11.44
C SER A 333 17.99 -6.89 10.36
N LEU A 334 17.14 -7.88 10.63
CA LEU A 334 16.69 -8.88 9.64
C LEU A 334 15.73 -8.28 8.62
N LEU A 335 15.10 -7.15 8.97
CA LEU A 335 14.22 -6.37 8.10
C LEU A 335 14.94 -5.15 7.53
N GLU A 336 14.81 -4.93 6.24
CA GLU A 336 15.36 -3.78 5.53
C GLU A 336 14.30 -3.06 4.69
N PRO A 337 14.26 -1.72 4.70
CA PRO A 337 13.36 -0.97 3.84
C PRO A 337 13.81 -1.07 2.38
N GLN A 338 12.88 -1.34 1.46
CA GLN A 338 13.12 -1.26 0.02
C GLN A 338 12.07 -0.38 -0.63
N LEU A 339 12.51 0.60 -1.42
CA LEU A 339 11.62 1.46 -2.20
C LEU A 339 10.88 0.61 -3.24
N ASP A 340 9.56 0.70 -3.27
CA ASP A 340 8.73 0.10 -4.32
C ASP A 340 8.78 0.96 -5.59
N GLY A 341 9.90 0.91 -6.30
CA GLY A 341 10.08 1.62 -7.56
C GLY A 341 9.18 1.11 -8.69
N SER A 342 8.58 -0.08 -8.52
CA SER A 342 7.60 -0.64 -9.47
C SER A 342 6.18 -0.16 -9.19
N ALA A 343 5.95 0.50 -8.06
CA ALA A 343 4.64 0.83 -7.53
C ALA A 343 3.69 -0.40 -7.50
N SER A 344 4.23 -1.57 -7.13
CA SER A 344 3.55 -2.86 -7.10
C SER A 344 2.70 -3.09 -8.34
N TRP A 345 3.39 -3.14 -9.49
CA TRP A 345 2.77 -3.23 -10.81
C TRP A 345 1.91 -2.01 -11.18
N TRP A 346 2.45 -0.82 -10.88
CA TRP A 346 1.82 0.48 -11.17
C TRP A 346 0.44 0.70 -10.53
N THR A 347 0.13 -0.03 -9.45
CA THR A 347 -1.10 0.12 -8.67
C THR A 347 -0.97 1.20 -7.59
N GLN A 348 0.25 1.38 -7.04
CA GLN A 348 0.50 2.32 -5.96
C GLN A 348 0.59 3.77 -6.48
N ALA A 349 -0.06 4.66 -5.73
CA ALA A 349 -0.01 6.12 -5.90
C ALA A 349 -0.15 6.89 -4.58
N LEU A 350 -0.82 6.31 -3.58
CA LEU A 350 -1.03 6.91 -2.25
C LEU A 350 -0.14 6.28 -1.16
N GLY A 351 0.74 5.37 -1.55
CA GLY A 351 1.58 4.59 -0.66
C GLY A 351 0.85 3.41 0.00
N HIS A 352 1.64 2.45 0.44
CA HIS A 352 1.21 1.22 1.09
C HIS A 352 0.56 1.48 2.45
N ALA A 353 -0.49 0.72 2.76
CA ALA A 353 -1.20 0.71 4.04
C ALA A 353 -1.76 2.07 4.48
N HIS A 354 -2.23 2.89 3.54
CA HIS A 354 -2.82 4.20 3.80
C HIS A 354 -4.07 4.11 4.73
N PRO A 355 -4.07 4.70 5.94
CA PRO A 355 -5.11 4.48 6.95
C PRO A 355 -6.53 4.81 6.49
N SER A 356 -6.71 5.88 5.70
CA SER A 356 -8.04 6.25 5.19
C SER A 356 -8.62 5.22 4.23
N LEU A 357 -7.80 4.56 3.41
CA LEU A 357 -8.25 3.53 2.48
C LEU A 357 -8.64 2.26 3.25
N THR A 358 -7.83 1.87 4.24
CA THR A 358 -8.14 0.74 5.12
C THR A 358 -9.45 0.95 5.89
N LEU A 359 -9.69 2.17 6.40
CA LEU A 359 -10.94 2.51 7.06
C LEU A 359 -12.15 2.50 6.12
N ALA A 360 -11.99 2.99 4.89
CA ALA A 360 -13.04 2.92 3.88
C ALA A 360 -13.41 1.46 3.56
N ALA A 361 -12.40 0.60 3.36
CA ALA A 361 -12.59 -0.82 3.13
C ALA A 361 -13.28 -1.51 4.31
N ALA A 362 -12.79 -1.30 5.55
CA ALA A 362 -13.35 -1.92 6.74
C ALA A 362 -14.80 -1.48 6.99
N SER A 363 -15.11 -0.20 6.82
CA SER A 363 -16.45 0.35 6.95
C SER A 363 -17.41 -0.25 5.92
N ALA A 364 -17.00 -0.31 4.66
CA ALA A 364 -17.81 -0.90 3.59
C ALA A 364 -18.01 -2.42 3.79
N ALA A 365 -16.97 -3.14 4.23
CA ALA A 365 -17.05 -4.56 4.52
C ALA A 365 -18.04 -4.85 5.66
N GLY A 366 -17.95 -4.10 6.77
CA GLY A 366 -18.87 -4.24 7.91
C GLY A 366 -20.31 -3.85 7.58
N ARG A 367 -20.52 -2.88 6.68
CA ARG A 367 -21.86 -2.41 6.30
C ARG A 367 -22.54 -3.28 5.24
N TYR A 368 -21.79 -3.74 4.24
CA TYR A 368 -22.37 -4.38 3.05
C TYR A 368 -21.84 -5.79 2.79
N GLY A 369 -20.59 -6.09 3.13
CA GLY A 369 -19.90 -7.23 2.55
C GLY A 369 -19.93 -7.15 1.02
N HIS A 370 -20.44 -8.21 0.38
CA HIS A 370 -20.79 -8.21 -1.04
C HIS A 370 -22.30 -8.38 -1.21
N VAL A 371 -22.90 -7.56 -2.09
CA VAL A 371 -24.33 -7.58 -2.43
C VAL A 371 -24.52 -7.53 -3.93
N MET A 372 -25.64 -8.08 -4.42
CA MET A 372 -26.01 -8.11 -5.83
C MET A 372 -26.10 -6.70 -6.42
N PHE A 373 -25.54 -6.50 -7.62
CA PHE A 373 -25.52 -5.19 -8.30
C PHE A 373 -26.50 -5.05 -9.49
N PRO A 374 -26.64 -6.00 -10.42
CA PRO A 374 -27.58 -5.86 -11.54
C PRO A 374 -29.01 -5.58 -11.06
N GLU A 375 -29.66 -4.57 -11.65
CA GLU A 375 -31.00 -4.07 -11.25
C GLU A 375 -31.08 -3.55 -9.80
N ALA A 376 -29.95 -3.33 -9.15
CA ALA A 376 -29.83 -2.79 -7.80
C ALA A 376 -28.83 -1.61 -7.76
N THR A 377 -28.73 -0.97 -6.60
CA THR A 377 -27.73 0.08 -6.36
C THR A 377 -27.33 0.10 -4.89
N HIS A 378 -26.13 0.60 -4.62
CA HIS A 378 -25.65 0.92 -3.28
C HIS A 378 -24.77 2.16 -3.36
N LEU A 379 -24.73 2.92 -2.26
CA LEU A 379 -24.15 4.24 -2.23
C LEU A 379 -22.71 4.31 -2.76
N PRO A 380 -21.78 3.39 -2.41
CA PRO A 380 -20.41 3.45 -2.93
C PRO A 380 -20.31 3.37 -4.46
N ALA A 381 -21.04 2.46 -5.11
CA ALA A 381 -20.99 2.31 -6.56
C ALA A 381 -21.66 3.49 -7.27
N LEU A 382 -22.76 4.02 -6.71
CA LEU A 382 -23.43 5.19 -7.26
C LEU A 382 -22.54 6.43 -7.18
N GLU A 383 -21.99 6.72 -6.00
CA GLU A 383 -21.08 7.88 -5.82
C GLU A 383 -19.84 7.76 -6.70
N LEU A 384 -19.25 6.56 -6.81
CA LEU A 384 -18.10 6.34 -7.68
C LEU A 384 -18.46 6.58 -9.15
N ALA A 385 -19.60 6.05 -9.62
CA ALA A 385 -20.07 6.29 -10.99
C ALA A 385 -20.31 7.78 -11.26
N GLU A 386 -20.96 8.49 -10.34
CA GLU A 386 -21.20 9.93 -10.43
C GLU A 386 -19.88 10.72 -10.45
N ARG A 387 -18.93 10.38 -9.57
CA ARG A 387 -17.60 11.00 -9.55
C ARG A 387 -16.87 10.79 -10.86
N LEU A 388 -16.79 9.55 -11.36
CA LEU A 388 -16.07 9.25 -12.60
C LEU A 388 -16.71 9.93 -13.83
N VAL A 389 -18.04 9.95 -13.93
CA VAL A 389 -18.77 10.49 -15.07
C VAL A 389 -18.89 12.02 -15.03
N GLN A 390 -19.22 12.60 -13.88
CA GLN A 390 -19.58 14.02 -13.78
C GLN A 390 -18.40 14.92 -13.38
N HIS A 391 -17.44 14.38 -12.62
CA HIS A 391 -16.38 15.18 -12.01
C HIS A 391 -14.96 14.70 -12.34
N GLY A 392 -14.82 13.46 -12.80
CA GLY A 392 -13.56 12.78 -13.03
C GLY A 392 -13.22 12.61 -14.52
N PRO A 393 -12.55 11.50 -14.90
CA PRO A 393 -12.08 11.25 -16.27
C PRO A 393 -13.16 11.35 -17.37
N GLY A 394 -14.41 11.02 -17.02
CA GLY A 394 -15.55 11.05 -17.94
C GLY A 394 -16.15 12.44 -18.17
N LYS A 395 -15.73 13.45 -17.38
CA LYS A 395 -16.37 14.77 -17.37
C LYS A 395 -16.39 15.39 -18.77
N GLY A 396 -17.60 15.67 -19.25
CA GLY A 396 -17.83 16.35 -20.53
C GLY A 396 -18.04 15.44 -21.73
N TRP A 397 -17.90 14.10 -21.58
CA TRP A 397 -18.10 13.17 -22.70
C TRP A 397 -18.79 11.84 -22.31
N ALA A 398 -18.51 11.31 -21.12
CA ALA A 398 -19.09 10.05 -20.66
C ALA A 398 -20.52 10.25 -20.14
N ALA A 399 -21.34 9.21 -20.26
CA ALA A 399 -22.71 9.18 -19.75
C ALA A 399 -23.01 7.99 -18.84
N ARG A 400 -22.20 6.92 -18.91
CA ARG A 400 -22.38 5.69 -18.12
C ARG A 400 -21.04 5.17 -17.62
N ALA A 401 -21.08 4.50 -16.48
CA ALA A 401 -19.98 3.70 -15.95
C ALA A 401 -20.44 2.23 -15.86
N PHE A 402 -19.57 1.32 -16.26
CA PHE A 402 -19.72 -0.12 -16.10
C PHE A 402 -18.58 -0.63 -15.21
N PHE A 403 -18.87 -1.49 -14.24
CA PHE A 403 -17.86 -2.00 -13.31
C PHE A 403 -17.47 -3.45 -13.63
N SER A 404 -16.17 -3.73 -13.56
CA SER A 404 -15.57 -5.06 -13.69
C SER A 404 -14.45 -5.25 -12.67
N ASP A 405 -13.77 -6.39 -12.71
CA ASP A 405 -12.87 -6.80 -11.63
C ASP A 405 -11.46 -6.22 -11.80
N ASP A 406 -10.97 -6.07 -13.04
CA ASP A 406 -9.62 -5.60 -13.36
C ASP A 406 -9.52 -4.94 -14.75
N GLY A 407 -8.30 -4.50 -15.11
CA GLY A 407 -8.04 -3.86 -16.40
C GLY A 407 -8.38 -4.74 -17.61
N SER A 408 -8.00 -6.01 -17.60
CA SER A 408 -8.24 -6.95 -18.71
C SER A 408 -9.73 -7.14 -18.97
N THR A 409 -10.50 -7.39 -17.91
CA THR A 409 -11.96 -7.52 -17.99
C THR A 409 -12.63 -6.20 -18.39
N GLY A 410 -12.12 -5.06 -17.93
CA GLY A 410 -12.57 -3.73 -18.35
C GLY A 410 -12.34 -3.47 -19.83
N MET A 411 -11.20 -3.91 -20.37
CA MET A 411 -10.87 -3.83 -21.80
C MET A 411 -11.76 -4.74 -22.64
N GLU A 412 -12.06 -5.97 -22.21
CA GLU A 412 -13.02 -6.82 -22.92
C GLU A 412 -14.44 -6.22 -22.97
N VAL A 413 -14.88 -5.58 -21.88
CA VAL A 413 -16.13 -4.82 -21.86
C VAL A 413 -16.08 -3.69 -22.88
N ALA A 414 -14.99 -2.92 -22.90
CA ALA A 414 -14.83 -1.80 -23.82
C ALA A 414 -14.81 -2.24 -25.29
N ILE A 415 -14.12 -3.33 -25.62
CA ILE A 415 -14.08 -3.90 -26.97
C ILE A 415 -15.48 -4.33 -27.41
N LYS A 416 -16.24 -5.05 -26.55
CA LYS A 416 -17.64 -5.42 -26.83
C LYS A 416 -18.51 -4.18 -27.10
N MET A 417 -18.35 -3.13 -26.29
CA MET A 417 -19.04 -1.86 -26.45
C MET A 417 -18.75 -1.21 -27.82
N ALA A 418 -17.48 -1.10 -28.19
CA ALA A 418 -17.05 -0.47 -29.43
C ALA A 418 -17.51 -1.24 -30.67
N LEU A 419 -17.31 -2.56 -30.70
CA LEU A 419 -17.67 -3.42 -31.84
C LEU A 419 -19.19 -3.46 -32.07
N ARG A 420 -20.00 -3.48 -31.00
CA ARG A 420 -21.47 -3.38 -31.12
C ARG A 420 -21.87 -2.02 -31.68
N ALA A 421 -21.31 -0.93 -31.14
CA ALA A 421 -21.63 0.41 -31.61
C ALA A 421 -21.29 0.58 -33.10
N PHE A 422 -20.12 0.11 -33.54
CA PHE A 422 -19.76 0.08 -34.95
C PHE A 422 -20.75 -0.74 -35.78
N SER A 423 -21.06 -1.96 -35.36
CA SER A 423 -21.98 -2.86 -36.08
C SER A 423 -23.36 -2.25 -36.26
N VAL A 424 -23.93 -1.63 -35.22
CA VAL A 424 -25.26 -0.99 -35.28
C VAL A 424 -25.24 0.21 -36.23
N ARG A 425 -24.16 1.00 -36.22
CA ARG A 425 -24.02 2.19 -37.09
C ARG A 425 -23.86 1.79 -38.57
N GLU A 426 -23.13 0.71 -38.85
CA GLU A 426 -22.89 0.23 -40.23
C GLU A 426 -24.00 -0.71 -40.77
N ALA A 427 -24.84 -1.30 -39.91
CA ALA A 427 -25.94 -2.17 -40.33
C ALA A 427 -26.92 -1.50 -41.32
N GLY A 428 -27.01 -0.17 -41.31
CA GLY A 428 -27.80 0.61 -42.27
C GLY A 428 -27.23 0.66 -43.71
N ARG A 429 -26.04 0.12 -43.99
CA ARG A 429 -25.29 0.33 -45.24
C ARG A 429 -25.07 -0.93 -46.11
N LEU A 430 -26.07 -1.79 -46.27
CA LEU A 430 -26.08 -3.06 -47.05
C LEU A 430 -25.51 -4.26 -46.24
N GLY A 431 -26.41 -5.08 -45.70
CA GLY A 431 -26.12 -6.43 -45.20
C GLY A 431 -25.45 -6.55 -43.84
N GLY A 432 -24.82 -5.48 -43.35
CA GLY A 432 -24.09 -5.46 -42.07
C GLY A 432 -22.84 -6.36 -42.08
N PRO A 433 -21.75 -5.96 -41.42
CA PRO A 433 -20.55 -6.79 -41.38
C PRO A 433 -20.78 -8.10 -40.62
N ARG A 434 -20.15 -9.19 -41.05
CA ARG A 434 -20.15 -10.44 -40.28
C ARG A 434 -19.41 -10.18 -38.97
N ARG A 435 -20.08 -10.38 -37.82
CA ARG A 435 -19.55 -10.07 -36.49
C ARG A 435 -18.16 -10.66 -36.19
N LYS A 436 -17.80 -11.79 -36.83
CA LYS A 436 -16.51 -12.47 -36.65
C LYS A 436 -15.35 -11.85 -37.44
N ASP A 437 -15.64 -10.95 -38.39
CA ASP A 437 -14.64 -10.36 -39.28
C ASP A 437 -14.25 -8.94 -38.83
N LEU A 438 -14.72 -8.49 -37.65
CA LEU A 438 -14.38 -7.17 -37.12
C LEU A 438 -13.00 -7.19 -36.45
N GLY A 439 -12.22 -6.15 -36.70
CA GLY A 439 -10.87 -6.01 -36.15
C GLY A 439 -10.63 -4.69 -35.43
N ILE A 440 -9.50 -4.63 -34.75
CA ILE A 440 -9.02 -3.50 -33.96
C ILE A 440 -7.92 -2.75 -34.72
N LEU A 441 -7.93 -1.42 -34.61
CA LEU A 441 -6.79 -0.57 -34.92
C LEU A 441 -6.04 -0.29 -33.62
N GLY A 442 -4.73 -0.52 -33.60
CA GLY A 442 -3.90 -0.28 -32.41
C GLY A 442 -2.53 0.27 -32.76
N LEU A 443 -1.66 0.31 -31.75
CA LEU A 443 -0.25 0.66 -31.88
C LEU A 443 0.61 -0.54 -31.49
N LYS A 444 1.70 -0.79 -32.21
CA LYS A 444 2.63 -1.87 -31.86
C LYS A 444 3.26 -1.61 -30.50
N GLY A 445 3.41 -2.67 -29.72
CA GLY A 445 3.85 -2.62 -28.33
C GLY A 445 2.78 -2.22 -27.30
N SER A 446 1.52 -1.99 -27.71
CA SER A 446 0.43 -1.73 -26.77
C SER A 446 0.04 -2.99 -26.00
N TYR A 447 -0.42 -2.81 -24.75
CA TYR A 447 -0.85 -3.86 -23.85
C TYR A 447 -2.20 -3.52 -23.22
N HIS A 448 -3.15 -4.45 -23.30
CA HIS A 448 -4.52 -4.25 -22.83
C HIS A 448 -5.00 -5.27 -21.80
N GLY A 449 -4.13 -6.22 -21.40
CA GLY A 449 -4.45 -7.28 -20.46
C GLY A 449 -4.26 -8.69 -21.02
N ASP A 450 -4.34 -9.68 -20.14
CA ASP A 450 -3.99 -11.09 -20.44
C ASP A 450 -5.22 -12.00 -20.63
N THR A 451 -6.44 -11.45 -20.61
CA THR A 451 -7.64 -12.21 -21.00
C THR A 451 -7.77 -12.20 -22.53
N ILE A 452 -8.36 -13.25 -23.10
CA ILE A 452 -8.28 -13.50 -24.55
C ILE A 452 -8.84 -12.36 -25.40
N GLY A 453 -9.95 -11.74 -24.99
CA GLY A 453 -10.48 -10.62 -25.75
C GLY A 453 -9.59 -9.37 -25.68
N ALA A 454 -8.86 -9.18 -24.58
CA ALA A 454 -7.89 -8.09 -24.45
C ALA A 454 -6.60 -8.39 -25.25
N MET A 455 -6.13 -9.64 -25.22
CA MET A 455 -4.99 -10.10 -26.01
C MET A 455 -5.25 -9.99 -27.52
N ASP A 456 -6.43 -10.38 -28.01
CA ASP A 456 -6.81 -10.27 -29.43
C ASP A 456 -6.79 -8.81 -29.96
N ALA A 457 -6.75 -7.81 -29.06
CA ALA A 457 -6.58 -6.38 -29.37
C ALA A 457 -5.10 -5.91 -29.36
N CYS A 458 -4.16 -6.79 -29.04
CA CYS A 458 -2.71 -6.60 -29.11
C CYS A 458 -2.14 -7.33 -30.33
N GLU A 459 -0.91 -6.98 -30.74
CA GLU A 459 -0.24 -7.66 -31.84
C GLU A 459 0.26 -9.06 -31.45
N ASP A 460 0.28 -9.99 -32.40
CA ASP A 460 0.66 -11.41 -32.20
C ASP A 460 2.17 -11.66 -32.08
N THR A 461 3.00 -10.67 -32.37
CA THR A 461 4.46 -10.80 -32.38
C THR A 461 5.12 -10.62 -31.00
N GLY A 462 4.34 -10.26 -29.98
CA GLY A 462 4.81 -9.99 -28.62
C GLY A 462 5.07 -11.24 -27.77
N VAL A 463 5.65 -11.02 -26.58
CA VAL A 463 5.87 -12.06 -25.56
C VAL A 463 4.60 -12.40 -24.76
N TYR A 464 3.59 -11.52 -24.81
CA TYR A 464 2.31 -11.65 -24.14
C TYR A 464 1.31 -12.37 -25.07
N THR A 465 1.55 -13.66 -25.34
CA THR A 465 0.74 -14.46 -26.28
C THR A 465 0.44 -15.86 -25.71
N CYS A 466 -0.53 -16.55 -26.29
CA CYS A 466 -0.88 -17.95 -25.94
C CYS A 466 -1.49 -18.69 -27.15
N GLU A 467 -1.74 -19.99 -27.03
CA GLU A 467 -2.04 -20.91 -28.15
C GLU A 467 -3.31 -20.58 -28.95
N TRP A 468 -4.25 -19.88 -28.33
CA TRP A 468 -5.53 -19.43 -28.91
C TRP A 468 -5.63 -17.91 -29.09
N HIS A 469 -4.52 -17.18 -28.91
CA HIS A 469 -4.46 -15.76 -29.25
C HIS A 469 -4.64 -15.60 -30.77
N ASP A 470 -5.60 -14.77 -31.17
CA ASP A 470 -5.96 -14.53 -32.56
C ASP A 470 -6.08 -13.03 -32.79
N ALA A 471 -4.92 -12.40 -33.03
CA ALA A 471 -4.79 -10.96 -33.24
C ALA A 471 -5.63 -10.51 -34.44
N LYS A 472 -6.78 -9.90 -34.17
CA LYS A 472 -7.75 -9.45 -35.18
C LYS A 472 -7.62 -7.96 -35.39
N GLY A 473 -6.69 -7.53 -36.23
CA GLY A 473 -6.51 -6.09 -36.40
C GLY A 473 -5.33 -5.65 -37.24
N TYR A 474 -5.00 -4.37 -37.07
CA TYR A 474 -3.80 -3.75 -37.61
C TYR A 474 -3.19 -2.83 -36.55
N TRP A 475 -1.87 -2.91 -36.38
CA TRP A 475 -1.12 -2.11 -35.42
C TRP A 475 -0.09 -1.24 -36.13
N PHE A 476 -0.20 0.08 -35.96
CA PHE A 476 0.79 1.02 -36.47
C PHE A 476 2.07 0.98 -35.65
N ASP A 477 3.23 1.08 -36.29
CA ASP A 477 4.46 1.49 -35.61
C ASP A 477 4.30 2.96 -35.17
N PRO A 478 4.30 3.27 -33.86
CA PRO A 478 4.06 4.63 -33.40
C PRO A 478 5.36 5.47 -33.44
N PRO A 479 5.29 6.75 -33.85
CA PRO A 479 6.29 7.74 -33.49
C PRO A 479 6.40 7.89 -31.98
N THR A 480 7.63 8.03 -31.47
CA THR A 480 7.91 8.09 -30.04
C THR A 480 8.58 9.39 -29.63
N VAL A 481 8.30 9.88 -28.43
CA VAL A 481 8.92 11.07 -27.85
C VAL A 481 9.98 10.64 -26.83
N GLY A 482 11.15 11.29 -26.87
CA GLY A 482 12.21 11.04 -25.88
C GLY A 482 13.09 12.24 -25.65
N ILE A 483 13.85 12.23 -24.56
CA ILE A 483 14.88 13.23 -24.28
C ILE A 483 16.26 12.64 -24.62
N ARG A 484 16.93 13.21 -25.61
CA ARG A 484 18.27 12.80 -26.06
C ARG A 484 19.24 13.97 -25.91
N LYS A 485 20.32 13.78 -25.15
CA LYS A 485 21.34 14.81 -24.88
C LYS A 485 20.72 16.15 -24.43
N GLY A 486 19.69 16.09 -23.59
CA GLY A 486 18.98 17.26 -23.06
C GLY A 486 17.98 17.93 -24.00
N ARG A 487 17.73 17.37 -25.20
CA ARG A 487 16.74 17.88 -26.17
C ARG A 487 15.58 16.91 -26.30
N THR A 488 14.38 17.45 -26.52
CA THR A 488 13.21 16.62 -26.81
C THR A 488 13.18 16.28 -28.30
N VAL A 489 13.05 15.00 -28.62
CA VAL A 489 13.12 14.45 -29.98
C VAL A 489 11.89 13.58 -30.23
N VAL A 490 11.31 13.71 -31.41
CA VAL A 490 10.33 12.75 -31.94
C VAL A 490 11.07 11.79 -32.86
N SER A 491 11.10 10.51 -32.50
CA SER A 491 11.65 9.44 -33.34
C SER A 491 10.53 8.82 -34.19
N LEU A 492 10.69 8.91 -35.51
CA LEU A 492 9.78 8.40 -36.53
C LEU A 492 10.15 6.97 -36.94
N PRO A 493 9.18 6.07 -37.08
CA PRO A 493 9.37 4.79 -37.77
C PRO A 493 9.86 5.01 -39.20
N PRO A 494 10.68 4.10 -39.77
CA PRO A 494 11.22 4.26 -41.12
C PRO A 494 10.15 4.50 -42.20
N ALA A 495 8.99 3.87 -42.08
CA ALA A 495 7.88 4.03 -43.01
C ALA A 495 7.26 5.45 -42.98
N ILE A 496 7.33 6.14 -41.84
CA ILE A 496 6.84 7.52 -41.69
C ILE A 496 7.95 8.52 -42.04
N ALA A 497 9.18 8.24 -41.63
CA ALA A 497 10.35 9.05 -42.00
C ALA A 497 10.52 9.15 -43.52
N ALA A 498 10.23 8.08 -44.27
CA ALA A 498 10.29 8.09 -45.74
C ALA A 498 9.29 9.04 -46.41
N GLU A 499 8.24 9.45 -45.69
CA GLU A 499 7.23 10.42 -46.17
C GLU A 499 7.60 11.87 -45.79
N THR A 500 8.66 12.11 -45.01
CA THR A 500 9.16 13.46 -44.72
C THR A 500 10.11 13.95 -45.82
N GLU A 501 10.21 15.27 -46.02
CA GLU A 501 11.08 15.86 -47.06
C GLU A 501 12.57 15.52 -46.88
N ASP A 502 13.02 15.36 -45.64
CA ASP A 502 14.43 15.14 -45.30
C ASP A 502 14.78 13.68 -44.96
N GLY A 503 13.78 12.79 -44.94
CA GLY A 503 13.96 11.37 -44.65
C GLY A 503 14.47 11.06 -43.24
N LYS A 504 14.47 12.04 -42.32
CA LYS A 504 15.09 11.87 -41.01
C LYS A 504 14.19 11.08 -40.07
N THR A 505 14.81 10.15 -39.35
CA THR A 505 14.14 9.36 -38.31
C THR A 505 14.02 10.08 -36.98
N ASP A 506 14.82 11.13 -36.74
CA ASP A 506 14.75 11.93 -35.51
C ASP A 506 14.44 13.38 -35.88
N VAL A 507 13.34 13.90 -35.33
CA VAL A 507 12.88 15.28 -35.49
C VAL A 507 13.09 16.01 -34.17
N ASP A 508 14.01 16.99 -34.17
CA ASP A 508 14.24 17.87 -33.03
C ASP A 508 12.99 18.73 -32.80
N THR A 509 12.54 18.80 -31.54
CA THR A 509 11.41 19.65 -31.14
C THR A 509 11.87 20.89 -30.37
N VAL A 510 11.02 21.92 -30.30
CA VAL A 510 11.34 23.18 -29.64
C VAL A 510 11.51 23.02 -28.13
N SER A 511 10.57 22.30 -27.50
CA SER A 511 10.57 22.01 -26.06
C SER A 511 9.64 20.83 -25.77
N LEU A 512 9.71 20.30 -24.54
CA LEU A 512 8.75 19.30 -24.08
C LEU A 512 7.32 19.85 -24.10
N SER A 513 7.11 21.08 -23.63
CA SER A 513 5.79 21.72 -23.63
C SER A 513 5.21 21.85 -25.04
N TRP A 514 6.01 22.29 -26.01
CA TRP A 514 5.58 22.39 -27.40
C TRP A 514 5.31 21.00 -28.00
N THR A 515 6.10 19.99 -27.64
CA THR A 515 5.88 18.60 -28.11
C THR A 515 4.52 18.07 -27.68
N TYR A 516 4.03 18.45 -26.50
CA TYR A 516 2.73 18.02 -26.01
C TYR A 516 1.59 19.03 -26.31
N ASP A 517 1.87 20.11 -27.04
CA ASP A 517 0.87 21.05 -27.56
C ASP A 517 0.30 20.53 -28.89
N VAL A 518 -0.66 19.61 -28.80
CA VAL A 518 -1.26 18.96 -29.97
C VAL A 518 -1.95 19.97 -30.89
N GLU A 519 -2.67 20.95 -30.33
CA GLU A 519 -3.40 21.96 -31.10
C GLU A 519 -2.48 22.85 -31.94
N GLU A 520 -1.34 23.27 -31.39
CA GLU A 520 -0.35 24.00 -32.16
C GLU A 520 0.33 23.09 -33.19
N ARG A 521 0.69 21.86 -32.80
CA ARG A 521 1.39 20.91 -33.68
C ARG A 521 0.54 20.37 -34.82
N LEU A 522 -0.79 20.46 -34.74
CA LEU A 522 -1.69 20.14 -35.87
C LEU A 522 -1.46 21.04 -37.09
N LYS A 523 -0.80 22.18 -36.92
CA LYS A 523 -0.41 23.11 -38.00
C LYS A 523 0.98 22.80 -38.58
N SER A 524 1.68 21.81 -38.02
CA SER A 524 3.04 21.46 -38.44
C SER A 524 3.05 20.55 -39.67
N PRO A 525 4.11 20.57 -40.50
CA PRO A 525 4.25 19.65 -41.63
C PRO A 525 4.19 18.17 -41.23
N LEU A 526 4.63 17.84 -40.01
CA LEU A 526 4.59 16.47 -39.50
C LEU A 526 3.14 15.97 -39.30
N ALA A 527 2.20 16.87 -38.98
CA ALA A 527 0.78 16.51 -38.89
C ALA A 527 0.22 16.08 -40.25
N ASP A 528 0.66 16.73 -41.34
CA ASP A 528 0.26 16.38 -42.70
C ASP A 528 0.84 15.02 -43.11
N VAL A 529 2.11 14.76 -42.77
CA VAL A 529 2.77 13.45 -42.97
C VAL A 529 2.01 12.35 -42.24
N TYR A 530 1.70 12.52 -40.95
CA TYR A 530 0.92 11.55 -40.18
C TYR A 530 -0.45 11.31 -40.79
N ARG A 531 -1.17 12.37 -41.17
CA ARG A 531 -2.50 12.27 -41.77
C ARG A 531 -2.46 11.48 -43.07
N GLN A 532 -1.51 11.79 -43.96
CA GLN A 532 -1.33 11.11 -45.23
C GLN A 532 -1.00 9.62 -45.01
N TYR A 533 -0.04 9.32 -44.15
CA TYR A 533 0.38 7.95 -43.84
C TYR A 533 -0.78 7.10 -43.27
N ILE A 534 -1.50 7.65 -42.29
CA ILE A 534 -2.67 6.99 -41.68
C ILE A 534 -3.76 6.76 -42.74
N GLN A 535 -4.14 7.79 -43.52
CA GLN A 535 -5.19 7.68 -44.54
C GLN A 535 -4.85 6.64 -45.63
N GLN A 536 -3.62 6.66 -46.14
CA GLN A 536 -3.18 5.67 -47.12
C GLN A 536 -3.21 4.25 -46.56
N THR A 537 -2.81 4.08 -45.31
CA THR A 537 -2.83 2.77 -44.64
C THR A 537 -4.26 2.27 -44.46
N LEU A 538 -5.15 3.11 -43.95
CA LEU A 538 -6.57 2.76 -43.79
C LEU A 538 -7.25 2.42 -45.12
N GLN A 539 -6.91 3.14 -46.20
CA GLN A 539 -7.42 2.85 -47.53
C GLN A 539 -6.93 1.47 -48.01
N LYS A 540 -5.64 1.16 -47.83
CA LYS A 540 -5.10 -0.18 -48.15
C LYS A 540 -5.78 -1.30 -47.35
N LEU A 541 -6.05 -1.07 -46.07
CA LEU A 541 -6.74 -2.05 -45.22
C LEU A 541 -8.19 -2.28 -45.69
N LYS A 542 -8.87 -1.21 -46.11
CA LYS A 542 -10.23 -1.30 -46.65
C LYS A 542 -10.30 -2.04 -47.99
N ASP A 543 -9.29 -1.86 -48.83
CA ASP A 543 -9.20 -2.50 -50.15
C ASP A 543 -8.65 -3.94 -50.08
N GLY A 544 -8.11 -4.34 -48.93
CA GLY A 544 -7.57 -5.67 -48.68
C GLY A 544 -8.63 -6.69 -48.24
N ASN A 545 -8.19 -7.96 -48.10
CA ASN A 545 -9.01 -9.06 -47.58
C ASN A 545 -8.89 -9.25 -46.06
N GLY A 546 -8.39 -8.24 -45.34
CA GLY A 546 -8.20 -8.28 -43.89
C GLY A 546 -9.51 -8.09 -43.11
N PRO A 547 -9.46 -8.16 -41.76
CA PRO A 547 -10.63 -7.86 -40.94
C PRO A 547 -11.08 -6.41 -41.14
N GLN A 548 -12.40 -6.18 -41.06
CA GLN A 548 -12.96 -4.85 -41.11
C GLN A 548 -12.68 -4.15 -39.78
N ILE A 549 -11.79 -3.16 -39.84
CA ILE A 549 -11.42 -2.36 -38.67
C ILE A 549 -12.64 -1.58 -38.16
N ALA A 550 -12.97 -1.80 -36.88
CA ALA A 550 -14.23 -1.37 -36.28
C ALA A 550 -14.05 -0.49 -35.03
N ALA A 551 -12.89 -0.53 -34.40
CA ALA A 551 -12.57 0.29 -33.23
C ALA A 551 -11.08 0.62 -33.18
N LEU A 552 -10.76 1.78 -32.63
CA LEU A 552 -9.40 2.20 -32.30
C LEU A 552 -9.16 1.99 -30.81
N VAL A 553 -8.09 1.28 -30.45
CA VAL A 553 -7.66 1.07 -29.06
C VAL A 553 -6.29 1.71 -28.86
N LEU A 554 -6.19 2.57 -27.84
CA LEU A 554 -4.97 3.29 -27.52
C LEU A 554 -4.67 3.19 -26.03
N GLU A 555 -3.41 2.93 -25.67
CA GLU A 555 -2.84 3.45 -24.42
C GLU A 555 -2.43 4.91 -24.68
N PRO A 556 -3.14 5.91 -24.13
CA PRO A 556 -2.87 7.31 -24.44
C PRO A 556 -1.53 7.77 -23.84
N LEU A 557 -0.74 8.49 -24.63
CA LEU A 557 0.56 9.08 -24.28
C LEU A 557 1.68 8.09 -23.96
N VAL A 558 1.44 7.05 -23.17
CA VAL A 558 2.48 6.11 -22.72
C VAL A 558 1.96 4.68 -22.77
N MET A 559 2.64 3.83 -23.55
CA MET A 559 2.45 2.38 -23.52
C MET A 559 3.33 1.79 -22.41
N GLY A 560 2.69 1.29 -21.35
CA GLY A 560 3.37 0.91 -20.12
C GLY A 560 4.18 -0.38 -20.28
N ALA A 561 3.48 -1.50 -20.51
CA ALA A 561 4.11 -2.82 -20.59
C ALA A 561 4.97 -3.03 -21.84
N GLY A 562 4.75 -2.22 -22.89
CA GLY A 562 5.61 -2.15 -24.07
C GLY A 562 7.03 -1.60 -23.80
N GLY A 563 7.28 -1.08 -22.59
CA GLY A 563 8.59 -0.59 -22.17
C GLY A 563 8.63 0.91 -21.89
N MET A 564 7.56 1.47 -21.32
CA MET A 564 7.42 2.91 -21.06
C MET A 564 7.62 3.75 -22.33
N ILE A 565 6.95 3.34 -23.42
CA ILE A 565 7.06 4.00 -24.72
C ILE A 565 6.17 5.24 -24.70
N LEU A 566 6.78 6.43 -24.67
CA LEU A 566 6.05 7.68 -24.82
C LEU A 566 5.72 7.88 -26.30
N VAL A 567 4.44 7.82 -26.66
CA VAL A 567 3.95 7.98 -28.02
C VAL A 567 3.81 9.47 -28.32
N ASP A 568 4.11 9.87 -29.55
CA ASP A 568 3.86 11.23 -30.01
C ASP A 568 2.36 11.57 -29.94
N PRO A 569 1.93 12.51 -29.07
CA PRO A 569 0.51 12.81 -28.90
C PRO A 569 -0.14 13.36 -30.17
N LEU A 570 0.63 13.96 -31.09
CA LEU A 570 0.13 14.41 -32.39
C LEU A 570 -0.35 13.22 -33.24
N PHE A 571 0.32 12.07 -33.16
CA PHE A 571 -0.04 10.86 -33.91
C PHE A 571 -1.32 10.20 -33.36
N GLN A 572 -1.61 10.39 -32.07
CA GLN A 572 -2.77 9.84 -31.39
C GLN A 572 -4.04 10.69 -31.56
N ARG A 573 -3.95 11.87 -32.21
CA ARG A 573 -5.12 12.71 -32.49
C ARG A 573 -6.00 12.03 -33.54
N TRP A 574 -7.17 11.55 -33.10
CA TRP A 574 -8.09 10.80 -33.96
C TRP A 574 -9.52 11.37 -33.96
N SER A 575 -10.23 11.14 -35.07
CA SER A 575 -11.69 11.27 -35.19
C SER A 575 -12.20 10.26 -36.20
N GLY A 576 -13.22 9.45 -35.89
CA GLY A 576 -13.77 8.49 -36.84
C GLY A 576 -14.53 7.33 -36.20
N MET A 577 -13.97 6.12 -36.29
CA MET A 577 -14.50 4.92 -35.63
C MET A 577 -14.52 5.07 -34.10
N PRO A 578 -15.31 4.26 -33.38
CA PRO A 578 -15.29 4.22 -31.91
C PRO A 578 -13.87 4.17 -31.35
N VAL A 579 -13.55 5.06 -30.43
CA VAL A 579 -12.23 5.15 -29.79
C VAL A 579 -12.29 4.68 -28.35
N ILE A 580 -11.40 3.74 -28.00
CA ILE A 580 -11.16 3.26 -26.64
C ILE A 580 -9.84 3.86 -26.15
N PHE A 581 -9.90 4.58 -25.04
CA PHE A 581 -8.71 4.93 -24.26
C PHE A 581 -8.53 3.94 -23.13
N ASP A 582 -7.48 3.13 -23.24
CA ASP A 582 -6.98 2.33 -22.14
C ASP A 582 -6.21 3.23 -21.17
N GLU A 583 -6.92 3.78 -20.19
CA GLU A 583 -6.34 4.57 -19.10
C GLU A 583 -6.09 3.73 -17.84
N VAL A 584 -5.99 2.40 -17.97
CA VAL A 584 -5.66 1.50 -16.86
C VAL A 584 -4.30 1.88 -16.27
N PHE A 585 -3.32 2.21 -17.12
CA PHE A 585 -1.99 2.64 -16.68
C PHE A 585 -1.89 4.15 -16.42
N VAL A 586 -2.33 4.97 -17.37
CA VAL A 586 -2.06 6.43 -17.39
C VAL A 586 -3.09 7.27 -16.62
N GLY A 587 -4.24 6.70 -16.27
CA GLY A 587 -5.31 7.40 -15.55
C GLY A 587 -4.93 7.79 -14.11
N PHE A 588 -5.76 8.63 -13.50
CA PHE A 588 -5.65 9.05 -12.09
C PHE A 588 -4.27 9.56 -11.67
N TYR A 589 -3.78 10.60 -12.35
CA TYR A 589 -2.58 11.34 -11.97
C TYR A 589 -1.26 10.58 -12.11
N ARG A 590 -1.22 9.40 -12.74
CA ARG A 590 0.05 8.71 -13.06
C ARG A 590 1.03 9.64 -13.80
N LEU A 591 0.52 10.44 -14.72
CA LEU A 591 1.27 11.44 -15.50
C LEU A 591 1.03 12.88 -15.02
N GLY A 592 0.51 13.06 -13.79
CA GLY A 592 0.14 14.37 -13.24
C GLY A 592 -1.21 14.92 -13.70
N LEU A 593 -1.96 14.16 -14.51
CA LEU A 593 -3.29 14.52 -15.01
C LEU A 593 -4.34 13.46 -14.62
N PRO A 594 -5.60 13.82 -14.35
CA PRO A 594 -6.64 12.84 -14.01
C PRO A 594 -6.98 11.91 -15.18
N THR A 595 -6.85 12.40 -16.41
CA THR A 595 -7.10 11.72 -17.69
C THR A 595 -6.30 12.43 -18.78
N THR A 596 -6.00 11.74 -19.88
CA THR A 596 -5.12 12.21 -20.96
C THR A 596 -5.84 12.96 -22.07
N HIS A 597 -7.16 12.78 -22.20
CA HIS A 597 -7.94 13.32 -23.31
C HIS A 597 -7.86 14.85 -23.50
N PRO A 598 -7.72 15.69 -22.44
CA PRO A 598 -7.55 17.13 -22.63
C PRO A 598 -6.22 17.47 -23.30
N LEU A 599 -5.18 16.67 -23.07
CA LEU A 599 -3.87 16.85 -23.71
C LEU A 599 -3.92 16.40 -25.17
N LEU A 600 -4.59 15.28 -25.45
CA LEU A 600 -4.80 14.80 -26.83
C LEU A 600 -5.77 15.67 -27.65
N GLY A 601 -6.46 16.63 -27.02
CA GLY A 601 -7.42 17.52 -27.68
C GLY A 601 -8.69 16.81 -28.16
N THR A 602 -8.96 15.57 -27.73
CA THR A 602 -10.14 14.81 -28.15
C THR A 602 -10.57 13.81 -27.08
N PRO A 603 -11.87 13.76 -26.71
CA PRO A 603 -12.38 12.73 -25.82
C PRO A 603 -12.44 11.36 -26.54
N PRO A 604 -12.34 10.26 -25.79
CA PRO A 604 -12.68 8.94 -26.31
C PRO A 604 -14.20 8.73 -26.39
N ASP A 605 -14.63 7.63 -27.01
CA ASP A 605 -16.00 7.12 -26.89
C ASP A 605 -16.17 6.21 -25.67
N ILE A 606 -15.09 5.55 -25.27
CA ILE A 606 -14.99 4.60 -24.16
C ILE A 606 -13.64 4.78 -23.47
N SER A 607 -13.58 4.76 -22.14
CA SER A 607 -12.32 4.71 -21.41
C SER A 607 -12.34 3.64 -20.33
N VAL A 608 -11.19 3.01 -20.08
CA VAL A 608 -11.04 1.96 -19.06
C VAL A 608 -10.09 2.44 -17.97
N HIS A 609 -10.46 2.21 -16.72
CA HIS A 609 -9.76 2.69 -15.54
C HIS A 609 -9.64 1.56 -14.51
N ALA A 610 -8.44 1.32 -13.99
CA ALA A 610 -8.18 0.37 -12.90
C ALA A 610 -6.92 0.82 -12.13
N LYS A 611 -6.11 -0.12 -11.61
CA LYS A 611 -4.83 0.14 -10.92
C LYS A 611 -4.95 1.21 -9.82
N ILE A 612 -4.59 2.46 -10.12
CA ILE A 612 -4.63 3.59 -9.18
C ILE A 612 -6.06 3.88 -8.71
N LEU A 613 -7.09 3.44 -9.45
CA LEU A 613 -8.50 3.63 -9.10
C LEU A 613 -8.79 3.39 -7.61
N THR A 614 -8.23 2.35 -7.01
CA THR A 614 -8.43 1.95 -5.61
C THR A 614 -7.21 2.25 -4.72
N GLY A 615 -6.32 3.14 -5.17
CA GLY A 615 -5.09 3.49 -4.46
C GLY A 615 -4.14 2.32 -4.24
N GLY A 616 -4.29 1.21 -4.99
CA GLY A 616 -3.48 0.01 -4.85
C GLY A 616 -3.87 -0.91 -3.68
N LEU A 617 -5.07 -0.75 -3.10
CA LEU A 617 -5.55 -1.60 -2.00
C LEU A 617 -6.33 -2.83 -2.47
N LEU A 618 -7.18 -2.69 -3.49
CA LEU A 618 -8.10 -3.76 -3.95
C LEU A 618 -8.26 -3.76 -5.48
N PRO A 619 -8.56 -4.90 -6.13
CA PRO A 619 -8.84 -4.92 -7.57
C PRO A 619 -10.21 -4.29 -7.87
N LEU A 620 -10.29 -3.36 -8.81
CA LEU A 620 -11.55 -2.87 -9.37
C LEU A 620 -11.24 -2.23 -10.72
N ALA A 621 -12.15 -2.36 -11.67
CA ALA A 621 -12.12 -1.57 -12.89
C ALA A 621 -13.46 -0.90 -13.18
N ALA A 622 -13.37 0.23 -13.89
CA ALA A 622 -14.50 0.98 -14.38
C ALA A 622 -14.29 1.32 -15.86
N THR A 623 -15.27 0.96 -16.68
CA THR A 623 -15.35 1.30 -18.11
C THR A 623 -16.38 2.40 -18.29
N LEU A 624 -15.95 3.60 -18.66
CA LEU A 624 -16.82 4.73 -18.96
C LEU A 624 -17.20 4.71 -20.43
N ALA A 625 -18.45 5.05 -20.75
CA ALA A 625 -18.95 5.07 -22.11
C ALA A 625 -19.77 6.33 -22.39
N SER A 626 -19.63 6.85 -23.61
CA SER A 626 -20.47 7.94 -24.11
C SER A 626 -21.92 7.48 -24.29
N ASP A 627 -22.85 8.44 -24.32
CA ASP A 627 -24.27 8.13 -24.54
C ASP A 627 -24.50 7.47 -25.90
N SER A 628 -23.71 7.83 -26.91
CA SER A 628 -23.76 7.23 -28.25
C SER A 628 -23.40 5.74 -28.26
N ILE A 629 -22.48 5.31 -27.38
CA ILE A 629 -22.15 3.89 -27.20
C ILE A 629 -23.27 3.17 -26.44
N TYR A 630 -23.75 3.76 -25.35
CA TYR A 630 -24.83 3.18 -24.53
C TYR A 630 -26.09 2.90 -25.37
N ARG A 631 -26.49 3.85 -26.23
CA ARG A 631 -27.66 3.71 -27.12
C ARG A 631 -27.58 2.53 -28.09
N ALA A 632 -26.39 2.04 -28.44
CA ALA A 632 -26.24 0.88 -29.34
C ALA A 632 -26.70 -0.47 -28.73
N PHE A 633 -26.95 -0.48 -27.43
CA PHE A 633 -27.42 -1.65 -26.67
C PHE A 633 -28.89 -1.55 -26.25
N LEU A 634 -29.58 -0.45 -26.57
CA LEU A 634 -30.98 -0.26 -26.22
C LEU A 634 -31.87 -0.97 -27.25
N SER A 635 -32.70 -1.89 -26.76
CA SER A 635 -33.67 -2.68 -27.53
C SER A 635 -34.74 -3.24 -26.56
N GLU A 636 -35.84 -3.74 -27.09
CA GLU A 636 -36.82 -4.53 -26.32
C GLU A 636 -36.28 -5.94 -26.00
N ASP A 637 -35.31 -6.41 -26.79
CA ASP A 637 -34.74 -7.74 -26.66
C ASP A 637 -33.53 -7.79 -25.73
N LYS A 638 -33.58 -8.64 -24.70
CA LYS A 638 -32.47 -8.86 -23.75
C LYS A 638 -31.15 -9.26 -24.44
N VAL A 639 -31.22 -9.93 -25.59
CA VAL A 639 -30.03 -10.38 -26.33
C VAL A 639 -29.22 -9.24 -26.95
N ASP A 640 -29.81 -8.05 -27.07
CA ASP A 640 -29.12 -6.83 -27.53
C ASP A 640 -28.43 -6.06 -26.40
N ALA A 641 -28.73 -6.39 -25.14
CA ALA A 641 -28.06 -5.82 -23.99
C ALA A 641 -26.58 -6.25 -23.94
N LEU A 642 -25.78 -5.52 -23.16
CA LEU A 642 -24.40 -5.91 -22.88
C LEU A 642 -24.41 -7.08 -21.89
N LEU A 643 -24.47 -8.31 -22.41
CA LEU A 643 -24.42 -9.54 -21.62
C LEU A 643 -22.97 -9.88 -21.20
N HIS A 644 -22.41 -9.01 -20.35
CA HIS A 644 -21.14 -9.19 -19.68
C HIS A 644 -21.37 -8.91 -18.20
N GLY A 645 -20.89 -9.77 -17.30
CA GLY A 645 -20.95 -9.52 -15.87
C GLY A 645 -20.04 -10.47 -15.10
N HIS A 646 -19.59 -10.02 -13.94
CA HIS A 646 -18.81 -10.81 -12.99
C HIS A 646 -19.59 -10.93 -11.70
N SER A 647 -19.30 -11.99 -10.92
CA SER A 647 -19.99 -12.19 -9.63
C SER A 647 -19.77 -11.01 -8.68
N TYR A 648 -18.58 -10.38 -8.72
CA TYR A 648 -18.22 -9.22 -7.89
C TYR A 648 -18.40 -7.87 -8.57
N THR A 649 -19.15 -7.80 -9.68
CA THR A 649 -19.41 -6.52 -10.37
C THR A 649 -19.86 -5.44 -9.38
N ALA A 650 -19.13 -4.32 -9.37
CA ALA A 650 -19.35 -3.16 -8.50
C ALA A 650 -19.36 -3.46 -6.99
N TYR A 651 -18.58 -4.43 -6.52
CA TYR A 651 -18.61 -4.81 -5.10
C TYR A 651 -18.36 -3.59 -4.16
N PRO A 652 -19.18 -3.40 -3.10
CA PRO A 652 -19.20 -2.16 -2.30
C PRO A 652 -17.86 -1.76 -1.70
N VAL A 653 -17.00 -2.73 -1.33
CA VAL A 653 -15.71 -2.48 -0.71
C VAL A 653 -14.75 -1.78 -1.68
N GLY A 654 -14.64 -2.28 -2.91
CA GLY A 654 -13.79 -1.67 -3.94
C GLY A 654 -14.31 -0.30 -4.33
N CYS A 655 -15.63 -0.16 -4.49
CA CYS A 655 -16.25 1.12 -4.84
C CYS A 655 -16.17 2.18 -3.74
N ALA A 656 -16.00 1.80 -2.46
CA ALA A 656 -15.82 2.75 -1.37
C ALA A 656 -14.37 3.20 -1.21
N VAL A 657 -13.42 2.35 -1.61
CA VAL A 657 -11.99 2.64 -1.60
C VAL A 657 -11.59 3.54 -2.76
N ALA A 658 -12.18 3.31 -3.93
CA ALA A 658 -12.08 4.18 -5.10
C ALA A 658 -12.91 5.47 -4.95
#